data_AF-A0A821JXL2-F1
#
_entry.id   AF-A0A821JXL2-F1
#
_cell.length_a   1.000
_cell.length_b   1.000
_cell.length_c   1.000
_cell.angle_alpha   90.00
_cell.angle_beta   90.00
_cell.angle_gamma   90.00
#
_symmetry.space_group_name_H-M   'P 1'
#
loop_
_entity.id
_entity.type
_entity.pdbx_description
1 polymer ?
#
loop_
_entity_poly.entity_id
_entity_poly.type
_entity_poly.pdbx_seq_one_letter_code
_entity_poly.pdbx_strand_id
1 'polypeptide(L)'
;MLGIVEKDVDKAVESVQEYYNNIDSNIDNVIQQIEMMISNSTDDQIMKANIRDTIKPFAKQYSDKHKDLHGSISKIGKTIDKCFHADFGNVPIFELFDKPEKLKLIYMIICEDLYRQGRMSIAQQLIEETNLRDNELFNVEKTFLEEINMILENLREKNLVPALEWCQKKRNELDKAGSLLEFHLHKMRFVQLLQMGNFDEAKVYLSNLRQYSILNGRCEQAVNELMGAFIFAQRDLSKSPYKYLLEPHLWLQLSELFMQQAFQQVGLSQDSPLYVVMKIGFQALPALMSIVNAMQNTQVCHILSKDELPIEVDVGQEHRYHSVFACPILRQQTTDQNPPMKLVCGHVISKDALNKLSIQNKLKCPYCPLGIGLDSCVLPLRHGGLFLVQSTDFFYPLIDDPYVMGKIACANVLSDIYAMGAIEVDNMLMLLSTSNKMSEKERDTIMPLILEGFKDCAEEAGTSVQGGQTVVNPWLIVGGVATSICIPSEIIIPEHAVVGDVLVLTKPLGTQVAVNAYQWIENPDRWNRIKSVVTEDEVRKGYKRAMSCMARLNRTGGKLMHKYNAHACTDVTGFGLLGHAENLAKYQKNEVSFVIHNLPIIAKMATITKACNDMFSLLQGKSAETSGGLLVVLPHEQAAAFCKDIEAQEGYRAWIIGVVEKGDRTAKIVDKPRIIEVPEKDTEGELW
;
A
#
# COMPACT_ATOMS: atom_id res chain seq x y z
N MET A 1 -6.62 22.50 21.61
CA MET A 1 -7.18 23.73 22.20
C MET A 1 -8.18 23.41 23.30
N LEU A 2 -9.20 22.58 23.05
CA LEU A 2 -10.16 22.12 24.07
C LEU A 2 -9.51 21.51 25.34
N GLY A 3 -8.52 20.62 25.19
CA GLY A 3 -7.87 20.00 26.36
C GLY A 3 -7.08 20.95 27.29
N ILE A 4 -6.75 22.17 26.86
CA ILE A 4 -6.12 23.18 27.73
C ILE A 4 -7.19 23.83 28.62
N VAL A 5 -8.35 24.13 28.03
CA VAL A 5 -9.50 24.69 28.74
C VAL A 5 -10.07 23.67 29.70
N GLU A 6 -10.25 22.43 29.27
CA GLU A 6 -10.74 21.31 30.09
C GLU A 6 -9.87 21.10 31.33
N LYS A 7 -8.55 21.04 31.17
CA LYS A 7 -7.61 20.92 32.30
C LYS A 7 -7.66 22.08 33.29
N ASP A 8 -7.87 23.31 32.81
CA ASP A 8 -8.00 24.48 33.68
C ASP A 8 -9.37 24.50 34.40
N VAL A 9 -10.42 24.00 33.74
CA VAL A 9 -11.77 23.82 34.33
C VAL A 9 -11.75 22.73 35.40
N ASP A 10 -11.18 21.56 35.12
CA ASP A 10 -11.12 20.44 36.07
C ASP A 10 -10.40 20.86 37.35
N LYS A 11 -9.26 21.55 37.23
CA LYS A 11 -8.52 22.09 38.39
C LYS A 11 -9.34 23.08 39.21
N ALA A 12 -10.14 23.92 38.55
CA ALA A 12 -10.99 24.88 39.25
C ALA A 12 -12.16 24.16 39.95
N VAL A 13 -12.75 23.15 39.30
CA VAL A 13 -13.80 22.31 39.89
C VAL A 13 -13.26 21.56 41.11
N GLU A 14 -12.09 20.94 41.02
CA GLU A 14 -11.43 20.29 42.16
C GLU A 14 -11.20 21.26 43.32
N SER A 15 -10.70 22.46 43.03
CA SER A 15 -10.46 23.50 44.05
C SER A 15 -11.75 24.00 44.71
N VAL A 16 -12.83 24.12 43.95
CA VAL A 16 -14.16 24.49 44.47
C VAL A 16 -14.75 23.36 45.31
N GLN A 17 -14.62 22.12 44.86
CA GLN A 17 -15.12 20.93 45.56
C GLN A 17 -14.40 20.74 46.90
N GLU A 18 -13.07 20.89 46.92
CA GLU A 18 -12.26 20.83 48.14
C GLU A 18 -12.63 21.96 49.10
N TYR A 19 -12.91 23.15 48.59
CA TYR A 19 -13.37 24.28 49.41
C TYR A 19 -14.75 24.03 50.02
N TYR A 20 -15.71 23.53 49.24
CA TYR A 20 -17.07 23.21 49.70
C TYR A 20 -17.07 22.12 50.78
N ASN A 21 -16.32 21.03 50.56
CA ASN A 21 -16.25 19.91 51.50
C ASN A 21 -15.63 20.30 52.85
N ASN A 22 -14.77 21.31 52.87
CA ASN A 22 -14.07 21.77 54.06
C ASN A 22 -14.76 22.95 54.75
N ILE A 23 -15.77 23.59 54.14
CA ILE A 23 -16.39 24.77 54.71
C ILE A 23 -17.20 24.44 55.97
N ASP A 24 -18.04 23.40 55.89
CA ASP A 24 -18.98 23.06 56.96
C ASP A 24 -18.22 22.58 58.21
N SER A 25 -17.24 21.68 58.02
CA SER A 25 -16.42 21.17 59.12
C SER A 25 -15.59 22.25 59.81
N ASN A 26 -15.10 23.24 59.07
CA ASN A 26 -14.35 24.35 59.64
C ASN A 26 -15.25 25.36 60.35
N ILE A 27 -16.47 25.61 59.86
CA ILE A 27 -17.46 26.45 60.55
C ILE A 27 -17.87 25.79 61.86
N ASP A 28 -18.15 24.49 61.86
CA ASP A 28 -18.53 23.72 63.06
C ASP A 28 -17.43 23.76 64.13
N ASN A 29 -16.16 23.62 63.72
CA ASN A 29 -15.02 23.74 64.63
C ASN A 29 -14.92 25.14 65.28
N VAL A 30 -15.19 26.20 64.52
CA VAL A 30 -15.18 27.57 65.04
C VAL A 30 -16.34 27.81 66.00
N ILE A 31 -17.53 27.28 65.69
CA ILE A 31 -18.69 27.33 66.57
C ILE A 31 -18.38 26.63 67.90
N GLN A 32 -17.82 25.42 67.86
CA GLN A 32 -17.43 24.68 69.08
C GLN A 32 -16.38 25.44 69.92
N GLN A 33 -15.39 26.07 69.27
CA GLN A 33 -14.40 26.89 69.98
C GLN A 33 -15.06 28.09 70.67
N ILE A 34 -16.01 28.75 70.00
CA ILE A 34 -16.75 29.88 70.56
C ILE A 34 -17.65 29.42 71.74
N GLU A 35 -18.35 28.29 71.61
CA GLU A 35 -19.16 27.69 72.69
C GLU A 35 -18.32 27.32 73.93
N MET A 36 -17.12 26.76 73.73
CA MET A 36 -16.17 26.50 74.80
C MET A 36 -15.65 27.79 75.46
N MET A 37 -15.47 28.88 74.71
CA MET A 37 -15.05 30.16 75.27
C MET A 37 -16.17 30.87 76.04
N ILE A 38 -17.43 30.73 75.58
CA ILE A 38 -18.63 31.23 76.26
C ILE A 38 -18.81 30.55 77.62
N SER A 39 -18.59 29.24 77.70
CA SER A 39 -18.78 28.46 78.93
C SER A 39 -17.71 28.66 80.00
N ASN A 40 -16.51 29.14 79.63
CA ASN A 40 -15.36 29.26 80.53
C ASN A 40 -15.04 30.70 81.01
N SER A 41 -15.76 31.73 80.57
CA SER A 41 -15.40 33.13 80.83
C SER A 41 -16.37 33.82 81.80
N THR A 42 -15.85 34.53 82.79
CA THR A 42 -16.64 35.29 83.80
C THR A 42 -16.64 36.81 83.56
N ASP A 43 -15.87 37.31 82.59
CA ASP A 43 -15.77 38.73 82.22
C ASP A 43 -16.16 38.96 80.75
N ASP A 44 -17.23 39.74 80.55
CA ASP A 44 -17.89 39.98 79.26
C ASP A 44 -17.00 40.79 78.28
N GLN A 45 -16.07 41.62 78.78
CA GLN A 45 -15.16 42.38 77.91
C GLN A 45 -14.03 41.50 77.35
N ILE A 46 -13.45 40.64 78.19
CA ILE A 46 -12.38 39.71 77.80
C ILE A 46 -12.93 38.66 76.83
N MET A 47 -14.14 38.18 77.09
CA MET A 47 -14.84 37.22 76.23
C MET A 47 -15.11 37.78 74.83
N LYS A 48 -15.62 39.01 74.71
CA LYS A 48 -15.84 39.68 73.42
C LYS A 48 -14.55 39.92 72.64
N ALA A 49 -13.44 40.21 73.33
CA ALA A 49 -12.12 40.37 72.70
C ALA A 49 -11.61 39.02 72.15
N ASN A 50 -11.66 37.95 72.95
CA ASN A 50 -11.20 36.62 72.55
C ASN A 50 -12.02 36.02 71.39
N ILE A 51 -13.35 36.20 71.40
CA ILE A 51 -14.22 35.78 70.28
C ILE A 51 -13.85 36.56 69.01
N ARG A 52 -13.63 37.87 69.11
CA ARG A 52 -13.21 38.69 67.96
C ARG A 52 -11.86 38.25 67.41
N ASP A 53 -10.90 37.96 68.28
CA ASP A 53 -9.56 37.52 67.90
C ASP A 53 -9.54 36.11 67.32
N THR A 54 -10.55 35.29 67.63
CA THR A 54 -10.77 33.98 67.01
C THR A 54 -11.44 34.12 65.64
N ILE A 55 -12.51 34.91 65.51
CA ILE A 55 -13.27 35.04 64.24
C ILE A 55 -12.47 35.77 63.15
N LYS A 56 -11.69 36.80 63.52
CA LYS A 56 -11.02 37.68 62.56
C LYS A 56 -9.98 36.98 61.67
N PRO A 57 -9.13 36.07 62.18
CA PRO A 57 -8.25 35.22 61.36
C PRO A 57 -9.03 34.31 60.40
N PHE A 58 -10.09 33.64 60.86
CA PHE A 58 -10.91 32.76 60.02
C PHE A 58 -11.59 33.55 58.89
N ALA A 59 -12.22 34.68 59.19
CA ALA A 59 -12.84 35.53 58.19
C ALA A 59 -11.83 36.02 57.13
N LYS A 60 -10.60 36.35 57.56
CA LYS A 60 -9.51 36.72 56.65
C LYS A 60 -9.08 35.55 55.76
N GLN A 61 -8.89 34.36 56.34
CA GLN A 61 -8.52 33.15 55.61
C GLN A 61 -9.55 32.80 54.53
N TYR A 62 -10.85 32.91 54.84
CA TYR A 62 -11.92 32.67 53.87
C TYR A 62 -12.00 33.74 52.78
N SER A 63 -11.78 35.01 53.13
CA SER A 63 -11.70 36.09 52.14
C SER A 63 -10.54 35.89 51.17
N ASP A 64 -9.38 35.46 51.66
CA ASP A 64 -8.20 35.22 50.83
C ASP A 64 -8.40 33.99 49.93
N LYS A 65 -8.95 32.87 50.45
CA LYS A 65 -9.32 31.71 49.62
C LYS A 65 -10.36 32.03 48.55
N HIS A 66 -11.35 32.87 48.86
CA HIS A 66 -12.35 33.31 47.88
C HIS A 66 -11.72 34.14 46.75
N LYS A 67 -10.72 34.99 47.05
CA LYS A 67 -9.95 35.71 46.01
C LYS A 67 -9.16 34.76 45.12
N ASP A 68 -8.56 33.73 45.69
CA ASP A 68 -7.80 32.72 44.93
C ASP A 68 -8.71 31.94 43.96
N LEU A 69 -9.90 31.53 44.43
CA LEU A 69 -10.94 30.91 43.59
C LEU A 69 -11.37 31.82 42.44
N HIS A 70 -11.64 33.10 42.73
CA HIS A 70 -12.02 34.09 41.72
C HIS A 70 -10.90 34.33 40.70
N GLY A 71 -9.64 34.26 41.14
CA GLY A 71 -8.46 34.31 40.27
C GLY A 71 -8.40 33.13 39.30
N SER A 72 -8.66 31.91 39.79
CA SER A 72 -8.72 30.70 38.96
C SER A 72 -9.84 30.75 37.92
N ILE A 73 -11.03 31.23 38.29
CA ILE A 73 -12.17 31.41 37.36
C ILE A 73 -11.85 32.47 36.30
N SER A 74 -11.25 33.61 36.70
CA SER A 74 -10.86 34.66 35.76
C SER A 74 -9.80 34.17 34.75
N LYS A 75 -8.90 33.28 35.18
CA LYS A 75 -7.91 32.65 34.31
C LYS A 75 -8.56 31.78 33.25
N ILE A 76 -9.59 31.00 33.59
CA ILE A 76 -10.37 30.21 32.63
C ILE A 76 -10.98 31.13 31.56
N GLY A 77 -11.60 32.24 31.95
CA GLY A 77 -12.15 33.22 31.00
C GLY A 77 -11.11 33.72 29.99
N LYS A 78 -9.92 34.10 30.48
CA LYS A 78 -8.80 34.52 29.60
C LYS A 78 -8.28 33.39 28.71
N THR A 79 -8.27 32.15 29.19
CA THR A 79 -7.87 30.98 28.39
C THR A 79 -8.91 30.70 27.30
N ILE A 80 -10.21 30.84 27.59
CA ILE A 80 -11.29 30.74 26.61
C ILE A 80 -11.13 31.81 25.53
N ASP A 81 -10.98 33.08 25.91
CA ASP A 81 -10.81 34.19 24.97
C ASP A 81 -9.56 34.02 24.07
N LYS A 82 -8.50 33.40 24.61
CA LYS A 82 -7.28 33.10 23.87
C LYS A 82 -7.41 31.91 22.92
N CYS A 83 -8.26 30.93 23.25
CA CYS A 83 -8.42 29.70 22.47
C CYS A 83 -9.54 29.77 21.44
N PHE A 84 -10.54 30.63 21.63
CA PHE A 84 -11.69 30.78 20.75
C PHE A 84 -11.71 32.21 20.18
N HIS A 85 -10.98 32.43 19.08
CA HIS A 85 -11.02 33.70 18.35
C HIS A 85 -12.43 33.98 17.80
N ALA A 86 -12.97 35.17 18.04
CA ALA A 86 -14.35 35.53 17.71
C ALA A 86 -14.56 36.11 16.30
N ASP A 87 -13.49 36.49 15.58
CA ASP A 87 -13.61 37.15 14.28
C ASP A 87 -13.20 36.22 13.12
N PHE A 88 -14.21 35.56 12.56
CA PHE A 88 -14.10 34.75 11.34
C PHE A 88 -14.39 35.57 10.07
N GLY A 89 -14.73 36.86 10.20
CA GLY A 89 -15.11 37.74 9.09
C GLY A 89 -13.94 38.08 8.15
N ASN A 90 -12.70 37.80 8.53
CA ASN A 90 -11.54 38.07 7.68
C ASN A 90 -11.22 36.93 6.70
N VAL A 91 -11.92 35.79 6.75
CA VAL A 91 -11.76 34.71 5.77
C VAL A 91 -12.55 35.09 4.50
N PRO A 92 -11.88 35.36 3.36
CA PRO A 92 -12.51 36.03 2.23
C PRO A 92 -13.37 35.07 1.41
N ILE A 93 -14.67 34.93 1.72
CA ILE A 93 -15.61 34.21 0.84
C ILE A 93 -17.04 34.82 0.89
N PHE A 94 -17.17 36.14 0.88
CA PHE A 94 -18.47 36.81 1.10
C PHE A 94 -19.47 36.67 -0.05
N GLU A 95 -19.04 36.40 -1.28
CA GLU A 95 -19.94 36.37 -2.45
C GLU A 95 -20.41 34.94 -2.83
N LEU A 96 -20.02 33.90 -2.06
CA LEU A 96 -20.30 32.52 -2.48
C LEU A 96 -21.79 32.19 -2.42
N PHE A 97 -22.53 32.76 -1.48
CA PHE A 97 -23.94 32.40 -1.21
C PHE A 97 -24.95 33.45 -1.71
N ASP A 98 -24.50 34.53 -2.33
CA ASP A 98 -25.39 35.60 -2.84
C ASP A 98 -26.25 35.14 -4.02
N LYS A 99 -25.91 34.02 -4.67
CA LYS A 99 -26.68 33.47 -5.77
C LYS A 99 -27.85 32.63 -5.24
N PRO A 100 -29.09 32.86 -5.71
CA PRO A 100 -30.27 32.11 -5.26
C PRO A 100 -30.15 30.60 -5.51
N GLU A 101 -29.42 30.18 -6.55
CA GLU A 101 -29.14 28.77 -6.84
C GLU A 101 -28.31 28.09 -5.74
N LYS A 102 -27.37 28.80 -5.10
CA LYS A 102 -26.51 28.25 -4.06
C LYS A 102 -27.17 28.25 -2.68
N LEU A 103 -28.00 29.26 -2.40
CA LEU A 103 -28.90 29.25 -1.24
C LEU A 103 -29.86 28.05 -1.29
N LYS A 104 -30.39 27.74 -2.47
CA LYS A 104 -31.22 26.55 -2.69
C LYS A 104 -30.50 25.26 -2.28
N LEU A 105 -29.23 25.10 -2.66
CA LEU A 105 -28.42 23.94 -2.29
C LEU A 105 -28.20 23.83 -0.77
N ILE A 106 -28.01 24.96 -0.07
CA ILE A 106 -27.89 24.96 1.40
C ILE A 106 -29.17 24.42 2.03
N TYR A 107 -30.34 24.93 1.62
CA TYR A 107 -31.61 24.47 2.16
C TYR A 107 -31.83 22.98 1.89
N MET A 108 -31.45 22.49 0.70
CA MET A 108 -31.52 21.06 0.38
C MET A 108 -30.65 20.21 1.33
N ILE A 109 -29.40 20.63 1.57
CA ILE A 109 -28.47 19.93 2.47
C ILE A 109 -28.99 19.93 3.92
N ILE A 110 -29.60 21.03 4.38
CA ILE A 110 -30.21 21.12 5.71
C ILE A 110 -31.43 20.20 5.83
N CYS A 111 -32.32 20.22 4.84
CA CYS A 111 -33.48 19.33 4.82
C CYS A 111 -33.03 17.87 4.84
N GLU A 112 -32.05 17.49 4.02
CA GLU A 112 -31.48 16.15 4.02
C GLU A 112 -30.95 15.72 5.40
N ASP A 113 -30.22 16.59 6.08
CA ASP A 113 -29.73 16.33 7.42
C ASP A 113 -30.87 16.12 8.43
N LEU A 114 -31.91 16.96 8.39
CA LEU A 114 -33.09 16.84 9.25
C LEU A 114 -33.86 15.54 9.00
N TYR A 115 -34.00 15.12 7.74
CA TYR A 115 -34.59 13.83 7.38
C TYR A 115 -33.76 12.67 7.90
N ARG A 116 -32.43 12.72 7.75
CA ARG A 116 -31.52 11.71 8.31
C ARG A 116 -31.69 11.64 9.84
N GLN A 117 -31.75 12.77 10.54
CA GLN A 117 -31.98 12.83 11.99
C GLN A 117 -33.40 12.43 12.45
N GLY A 118 -34.30 12.07 11.53
CA GLY A 118 -35.70 11.75 11.83
C GLY A 118 -36.46 12.93 12.47
N ARG A 119 -36.27 14.13 11.91
CA ARG A 119 -36.98 15.38 12.25
C ARG A 119 -37.84 15.82 11.06
N MET A 120 -38.75 14.95 10.61
CA MET A 120 -39.52 15.16 9.38
C MET A 120 -40.42 16.39 9.42
N SER A 121 -41.10 16.65 10.54
CA SER A 121 -42.00 17.81 10.68
C SER A 121 -41.27 19.14 10.45
N ILE A 122 -40.05 19.24 10.97
CA ILE A 122 -39.19 20.43 10.82
C ILE A 122 -38.73 20.55 9.37
N ALA A 123 -38.30 19.45 8.75
CA ALA A 123 -37.87 19.45 7.36
C ALA A 123 -39.02 19.83 6.40
N GLN A 124 -40.23 19.31 6.62
CA GLN A 124 -41.41 19.65 5.82
C GLN A 124 -41.78 21.13 5.93
N GLN A 125 -41.79 21.68 7.15
CA GLN A 125 -42.03 23.10 7.34
C GLN A 125 -40.97 23.96 6.62
N LEU A 126 -39.70 23.58 6.68
CA LEU A 126 -38.63 24.29 5.97
C LEU A 126 -38.79 24.21 4.44
N ILE A 127 -39.24 23.08 3.90
CA ILE A 127 -39.52 22.90 2.46
C ILE A 127 -40.66 23.83 2.02
N GLU A 128 -41.74 23.90 2.81
CA GLU A 128 -42.89 24.78 2.56
C GLU A 128 -42.48 26.26 2.57
N GLU A 129 -41.70 26.68 3.56
CA GLU A 129 -41.25 28.07 3.70
C GLU A 129 -40.27 28.49 2.59
N THR A 130 -39.50 27.54 2.03
CA THR A 130 -38.47 27.80 1.00
C THR A 130 -38.94 27.55 -0.43
N ASN A 131 -40.18 27.08 -0.65
CA ASN A 131 -40.73 26.70 -1.97
C ASN A 131 -39.85 25.68 -2.73
N LEU A 132 -39.18 24.76 -2.01
CA LEU A 132 -38.45 23.67 -2.65
C LEU A 132 -39.43 22.63 -3.22
N ARG A 133 -39.14 22.07 -4.39
CA ARG A 133 -39.94 20.98 -4.95
C ARG A 133 -39.49 19.65 -4.35
N ASP A 134 -40.42 18.82 -3.87
CA ASP A 134 -40.15 17.48 -3.30
C ASP A 134 -39.23 16.62 -4.19
N ASN A 135 -39.39 16.69 -5.52
CA ASN A 135 -38.62 15.91 -6.48
C ASN A 135 -37.15 16.36 -6.66
N GLU A 136 -36.74 17.49 -6.06
CA GLU A 136 -35.37 18.01 -6.18
C GLU A 136 -34.50 17.70 -4.96
N LEU A 137 -35.09 17.30 -3.83
CA LEU A 137 -34.41 17.14 -2.55
C LEU A 137 -33.72 15.79 -2.37
N PHE A 138 -34.32 14.73 -2.92
CA PHE A 138 -33.83 13.37 -2.75
C PHE A 138 -33.97 12.59 -4.05
N ASN A 139 -32.89 11.91 -4.48
CA ASN A 139 -32.98 10.81 -5.45
C ASN A 139 -33.60 9.54 -4.81
N VAL A 140 -34.34 9.68 -3.71
CA VAL A 140 -34.84 8.59 -2.87
C VAL A 140 -36.36 8.68 -2.79
N GLU A 141 -37.04 7.54 -2.88
CA GLU A 141 -38.49 7.47 -2.79
C GLU A 141 -38.97 7.94 -1.41
N LYS A 142 -39.98 8.82 -1.39
CA LYS A 142 -40.60 9.36 -0.17
C LYS A 142 -41.05 8.27 0.82
N THR A 143 -41.52 7.15 0.28
CA THR A 143 -41.93 5.95 1.01
C THR A 143 -40.80 5.32 1.84
N PHE A 144 -39.57 5.36 1.33
CA PHE A 144 -38.40 4.86 2.06
C PHE A 144 -38.08 5.74 3.27
N LEU A 145 -38.12 7.06 3.11
CA LEU A 145 -37.87 7.99 4.21
C LEU A 145 -38.94 7.86 5.31
N GLU A 146 -40.19 7.64 4.93
CA GLU A 146 -41.28 7.39 5.89
C GLU A 146 -41.07 6.07 6.68
N GLU A 147 -40.66 4.99 6.01
CA GLU A 147 -40.35 3.69 6.65
C GLU A 147 -39.19 3.82 7.65
N ILE A 148 -38.09 4.46 7.26
CA ILE A 148 -36.91 4.65 8.12
C ILE A 148 -37.26 5.53 9.33
N ASN A 149 -38.02 6.61 9.13
CA ASN A 149 -38.43 7.49 10.23
C ASN A 149 -39.36 6.78 11.23
N MET A 150 -40.31 5.98 10.75
CA MET A 150 -41.14 5.15 11.61
C MET A 150 -40.28 4.21 12.47
N ILE A 151 -39.27 3.58 11.89
CA ILE A 151 -38.36 2.69 12.63
C ILE A 151 -37.54 3.48 13.65
N LEU A 152 -37.02 4.67 13.30
CA LEU A 152 -36.26 5.52 14.21
C LEU A 152 -37.10 6.02 15.41
N GLU A 153 -38.38 6.36 15.20
CA GLU A 153 -39.31 6.69 16.28
C GLU A 153 -39.54 5.50 17.21
N ASN A 154 -39.77 4.31 16.64
CA ASN A 154 -39.90 3.09 17.43
C ASN A 154 -38.63 2.78 18.24
N LEU A 155 -37.44 3.00 17.67
CA LEU A 155 -36.17 2.84 18.40
C LEU A 155 -36.05 3.83 19.57
N ARG A 156 -36.52 5.08 19.42
CA ARG A 156 -36.58 6.07 20.51
C ARG A 156 -37.53 5.64 21.63
N GLU A 157 -38.64 5.02 21.27
CA GLU A 157 -39.61 4.42 22.22
C GLU A 157 -39.15 3.05 22.77
N LYS A 158 -37.93 2.62 22.43
CA LYS A 158 -37.34 1.32 22.80
C LYS A 158 -38.08 0.11 22.23
N ASN A 159 -38.84 0.29 21.16
CA ASN A 159 -39.42 -0.78 20.37
C ASN A 159 -38.46 -1.24 19.26
N LEU A 160 -37.91 -2.44 19.40
CA LEU A 160 -36.94 -3.02 18.47
C LEU A 160 -37.58 -3.81 17.30
N VAL A 161 -38.88 -4.09 17.36
CA VAL A 161 -39.55 -5.00 16.41
C VAL A 161 -39.45 -4.50 14.98
N PRO A 162 -39.79 -3.24 14.64
CA PRO A 162 -39.72 -2.76 13.26
C PRO A 162 -38.30 -2.80 12.68
N ALA A 163 -37.28 -2.52 13.51
CA ALA A 163 -35.89 -2.56 13.08
C ALA A 163 -35.40 -3.99 12.80
N LEU A 164 -35.84 -4.97 13.60
CA LEU A 164 -35.54 -6.39 13.40
C LEU A 164 -36.21 -6.94 12.14
N GLU A 165 -37.48 -6.60 11.91
CA GLU A 165 -38.21 -7.00 10.69
C GLU A 165 -37.55 -6.42 9.43
N TRP A 166 -37.11 -5.15 9.49
CA TRP A 166 -36.35 -4.53 8.42
C TRP A 166 -35.02 -5.25 8.15
N CYS A 167 -34.27 -5.61 9.20
CA CYS A 167 -33.02 -6.37 9.04
C CYS A 167 -33.27 -7.76 8.43
N GLN A 168 -34.35 -8.45 8.82
CA GLN A 168 -34.70 -9.74 8.25
C GLN A 168 -35.01 -9.65 6.75
N LYS A 169 -35.77 -8.63 6.34
CA LYS A 169 -36.09 -8.36 4.93
C LYS A 169 -34.83 -8.04 4.10
N LYS A 170 -33.84 -7.39 4.73
CA LYS A 170 -32.60 -6.92 4.08
C LYS A 170 -31.35 -7.75 4.40
N ARG A 171 -31.49 -8.91 5.04
CA ARG A 171 -30.38 -9.72 5.56
C ARG A 171 -29.30 -10.03 4.52
N ASN A 172 -29.71 -10.49 3.32
CA ASN A 172 -28.76 -10.81 2.24
C ASN A 172 -27.91 -9.62 1.78
N GLU A 173 -28.46 -8.40 1.83
CA GLU A 173 -27.76 -7.17 1.45
C GLU A 173 -26.84 -6.70 2.59
N LEU A 174 -27.28 -6.83 3.84
CA LEU A 174 -26.51 -6.49 5.04
C LEU A 174 -25.31 -7.44 5.26
N ASP A 175 -25.47 -8.74 4.99
CA ASP A 175 -24.41 -9.74 5.11
C ASP A 175 -23.30 -9.49 4.07
N LYS A 176 -23.65 -9.11 2.83
CA LYS A 176 -22.68 -8.70 1.80
C LYS A 176 -21.89 -7.47 2.21
N ALA A 177 -22.53 -6.53 2.91
CA ALA A 177 -21.88 -5.33 3.46
C ALA A 177 -21.09 -5.60 4.75
N GLY A 178 -21.21 -6.79 5.35
CA GLY A 178 -20.57 -7.15 6.61
C GLY A 178 -21.13 -6.39 7.82
N SER A 179 -22.40 -5.99 7.77
CA SER A 179 -23.06 -5.17 8.80
C SER A 179 -23.23 -5.92 10.13
N LEU A 180 -23.00 -5.21 11.25
CA LEU A 180 -23.23 -5.74 12.60
C LEU A 180 -24.57 -5.26 13.20
N LEU A 181 -25.43 -4.61 12.43
CA LEU A 181 -26.68 -4.02 12.91
C LEU A 181 -27.62 -5.06 13.53
N GLU A 182 -27.84 -6.19 12.84
CA GLU A 182 -28.72 -7.26 13.32
C GLU A 182 -28.22 -7.81 14.67
N PHE A 183 -26.89 -7.98 14.82
CA PHE A 183 -26.29 -8.37 16.10
C PHE A 183 -26.54 -7.35 17.21
N HIS A 184 -26.39 -6.04 16.94
CA HIS A 184 -26.60 -5.00 17.95
C HIS A 184 -28.08 -4.87 18.37
N LEU A 185 -29.02 -5.04 17.44
CA LEU A 185 -30.46 -5.09 17.74
C LEU A 185 -30.78 -6.29 18.65
N HIS A 186 -30.24 -7.47 18.32
CA HIS A 186 -30.39 -8.66 19.13
C HIS A 186 -29.73 -8.50 20.53
N LYS A 187 -28.55 -7.88 20.60
CA LYS A 187 -27.90 -7.53 21.87
C LYS A 187 -28.80 -6.65 22.75
N MET A 188 -29.40 -5.61 22.18
CA MET A 188 -30.31 -4.72 22.92
C MET A 188 -31.58 -5.42 23.35
N ARG A 189 -32.14 -6.31 22.52
CA ARG A 189 -33.29 -7.14 22.90
C ARG A 189 -32.97 -8.08 24.06
N PHE A 190 -31.79 -8.69 24.05
CA PHE A 190 -31.32 -9.52 25.16
C PHE A 190 -31.22 -8.71 26.46
N VAL A 191 -30.65 -7.50 26.41
CA VAL A 191 -30.60 -6.61 27.59
C VAL A 191 -32.00 -6.24 28.09
N GLN A 192 -32.97 -5.97 27.20
CA GLN A 192 -34.37 -5.75 27.60
C GLN A 192 -34.97 -6.96 28.33
N LEU A 193 -34.73 -8.17 27.84
CA LEU A 193 -35.23 -9.39 28.49
C LEU A 193 -34.64 -9.59 29.89
N LEU A 194 -33.36 -9.24 30.08
CA LEU A 194 -32.73 -9.22 31.39
C LEU A 194 -33.36 -8.19 32.33
N GLN A 195 -33.66 -6.98 31.83
CA GLN A 195 -34.34 -5.93 32.61
C GLN A 195 -35.78 -6.31 33.00
N MET A 196 -36.48 -7.05 32.12
CA MET A 196 -37.83 -7.56 32.36
C MET A 196 -37.88 -8.79 33.28
N GLY A 197 -36.72 -9.37 33.65
CA GLY A 197 -36.64 -10.58 34.46
C GLY A 197 -37.04 -11.86 33.73
N ASN A 198 -37.13 -11.84 32.40
CA ASN A 198 -37.51 -12.99 31.59
C ASN A 198 -36.28 -13.80 31.17
N PHE A 199 -35.71 -14.51 32.15
CA PHE A 199 -34.43 -15.22 31.99
C PHE A 199 -34.50 -16.43 31.06
N ASP A 200 -35.64 -17.10 30.96
CA ASP A 200 -35.81 -18.26 30.08
C ASP A 200 -35.75 -17.85 28.60
N GLU A 201 -36.46 -16.79 28.22
CA GLU A 201 -36.41 -16.24 26.87
C GLU A 201 -35.02 -15.65 26.56
N ALA A 202 -34.40 -14.95 27.52
CA ALA A 202 -33.05 -14.42 27.37
C ALA A 202 -32.01 -15.53 27.10
N LYS A 203 -32.14 -16.70 27.75
CA LYS A 203 -31.24 -17.84 27.55
C LYS A 203 -31.33 -18.42 26.14
N VAL A 204 -32.55 -18.55 25.61
CA VAL A 204 -32.77 -18.98 24.22
C VAL A 204 -32.12 -17.98 23.25
N TYR A 205 -32.34 -16.69 23.50
CA TYR A 205 -31.80 -15.62 22.67
C TYR A 205 -30.26 -15.59 22.64
N LEU A 206 -29.63 -15.79 23.80
CA LEU A 206 -28.18 -15.88 23.95
C LEU A 206 -27.60 -17.09 23.19
N SER A 207 -28.31 -18.21 23.19
CA SER A 207 -27.91 -19.42 22.45
C SER A 207 -27.90 -19.18 20.93
N ASN A 208 -28.91 -18.48 20.42
CA ASN A 208 -29.00 -18.10 19.01
C ASN A 208 -27.89 -17.10 18.61
N LEU A 209 -27.61 -16.10 19.47
CA LEU A 209 -26.52 -15.14 19.27
C LEU A 209 -25.15 -15.82 19.21
N ARG A 210 -24.91 -16.82 20.07
CA ARG A 210 -23.68 -17.62 20.06
C ARG A 210 -23.52 -18.39 18.75
N GLN A 211 -24.59 -19.02 18.25
CA GLN A 211 -24.55 -19.72 16.98
C GLN A 211 -24.29 -18.77 15.79
N TYR A 212 -24.94 -17.60 15.79
CA TYR A 212 -24.69 -16.55 14.79
C TYR A 212 -23.24 -16.06 14.81
N SER A 213 -22.64 -15.88 16.00
CA SER A 213 -21.23 -15.46 16.14
C SER A 213 -20.25 -16.52 15.62
N ILE A 214 -20.49 -17.81 15.89
CA ILE A 214 -19.66 -18.92 15.41
C ILE A 214 -19.68 -19.03 13.88
N LEU A 215 -20.85 -18.91 13.26
CA LEU A 215 -21.00 -19.01 11.81
C LEU A 215 -20.34 -17.84 11.05
N ASN A 216 -20.37 -16.64 11.63
CA ASN A 216 -19.83 -15.43 11.01
C ASN A 216 -18.37 -15.13 11.41
N GLY A 217 -17.78 -15.88 12.35
CA GLY A 217 -16.40 -15.69 12.82
C GLY A 217 -16.11 -14.33 13.45
N ARG A 218 -17.15 -13.63 13.95
CA ARG A 218 -17.11 -12.26 14.48
C ARG A 218 -17.92 -12.16 15.77
N CYS A 219 -17.63 -11.17 16.62
CA CYS A 219 -18.36 -10.83 17.85
C CYS A 219 -18.26 -11.82 19.04
N GLU A 220 -17.30 -12.74 19.05
CA GLU A 220 -17.15 -13.74 20.14
C GLU A 220 -16.95 -13.08 21.51
N GLN A 221 -16.12 -12.04 21.59
CA GLN A 221 -15.89 -11.28 22.82
C GLN A 221 -17.17 -10.64 23.34
N ALA A 222 -17.98 -10.06 22.46
CA ALA A 222 -19.25 -9.43 22.84
C ALA A 222 -20.26 -10.48 23.35
N VAL A 223 -20.29 -11.69 22.77
CA VAL A 223 -21.12 -12.79 23.28
C VAL A 223 -20.66 -13.23 24.66
N ASN A 224 -19.35 -13.32 24.91
CA ASN A 224 -18.81 -13.66 26.23
C ASN A 224 -19.20 -12.62 27.30
N GLU A 225 -19.20 -11.34 26.96
CA GLU A 225 -19.70 -10.27 27.84
C GLU A 225 -21.19 -10.43 28.16
N LEU A 226 -22.03 -10.78 27.17
CA LEU A 226 -23.46 -11.03 27.39
C LEU A 226 -23.70 -12.28 28.24
N MET A 227 -22.88 -13.33 28.09
CA MET A 227 -22.90 -14.50 28.97
C MET A 227 -22.55 -14.12 30.40
N GLY A 228 -21.56 -13.24 30.60
CA GLY A 228 -21.24 -12.67 31.89
C GLY A 228 -22.41 -11.87 32.47
N ALA A 229 -22.98 -10.97 31.69
CA ALA A 229 -24.13 -10.15 32.08
C ALA A 229 -25.34 -11.00 32.51
N PHE A 230 -25.62 -12.11 31.83
CA PHE A 230 -26.70 -13.05 32.18
C PHE A 230 -26.57 -13.57 33.62
N ILE A 231 -25.36 -13.93 34.04
CA ILE A 231 -25.09 -14.48 35.38
C ILE A 231 -25.32 -13.40 36.45
N PHE A 232 -24.85 -12.17 36.20
CA PHE A 232 -25.01 -11.06 37.15
C PHE A 232 -26.45 -10.52 37.20
N ALA A 233 -27.20 -10.60 36.10
CA ALA A 233 -28.58 -10.13 36.01
C ALA A 233 -29.54 -10.87 36.95
N GLN A 234 -29.21 -12.11 37.36
CA GLN A 234 -29.99 -12.84 38.38
C GLN A 234 -29.92 -12.20 39.77
N ARG A 235 -28.95 -11.31 40.01
CA ARG A 235 -28.81 -10.57 41.29
C ARG A 235 -29.21 -9.11 41.12
N ASP A 236 -28.41 -8.35 40.38
CA ASP A 236 -28.63 -6.93 40.07
C ASP A 236 -27.62 -6.50 38.99
N LEU A 237 -28.11 -6.23 37.78
CA LEU A 237 -27.26 -5.84 36.65
C LEU A 237 -26.70 -4.41 36.83
N SER A 238 -27.38 -3.53 37.57
CA SER A 238 -26.98 -2.13 37.76
C SER A 238 -25.74 -1.97 38.64
N LYS A 239 -25.51 -2.93 39.53
CA LYS A 239 -24.33 -3.00 40.43
C LYS A 239 -23.22 -3.90 39.89
N SER A 240 -23.37 -4.42 38.68
CA SER A 240 -22.42 -5.32 38.06
C SER A 240 -21.34 -4.58 37.27
N PRO A 241 -20.23 -5.25 36.92
CA PRO A 241 -19.27 -4.73 35.94
C PRO A 241 -19.90 -4.41 34.57
N TYR A 242 -21.07 -4.98 34.28
CA TYR A 242 -21.80 -4.82 33.01
C TYR A 242 -22.84 -3.69 33.03
N LYS A 243 -22.80 -2.78 34.03
CA LYS A 243 -23.73 -1.64 34.13
C LYS A 243 -23.78 -0.77 32.87
N TYR A 244 -22.67 -0.71 32.11
CA TYR A 244 -22.56 0.05 30.87
C TYR A 244 -23.58 -0.40 29.80
N LEU A 245 -24.03 -1.67 29.85
CA LEU A 245 -25.07 -2.20 28.95
C LEU A 245 -26.44 -1.56 29.16
N LEU A 246 -26.65 -0.85 30.27
CA LEU A 246 -27.92 -0.20 30.61
C LEU A 246 -27.93 1.30 30.29
N GLU A 247 -26.83 1.84 29.78
CA GLU A 247 -26.71 3.27 29.56
C GLU A 247 -27.62 3.76 28.42
N PRO A 248 -28.33 4.90 28.60
CA PRO A 248 -29.24 5.42 27.57
C PRO A 248 -28.55 5.74 26.23
N HIS A 249 -27.25 6.06 26.25
CA HIS A 249 -26.49 6.42 25.05
C HIS A 249 -26.43 5.29 24.01
N LEU A 250 -26.56 4.02 24.45
CA LEU A 250 -26.56 2.86 23.56
C LEU A 250 -27.75 2.86 22.59
N TRP A 251 -28.89 3.42 23.01
CA TRP A 251 -30.07 3.58 22.14
C TRP A 251 -29.81 4.60 21.03
N LEU A 252 -29.09 5.68 21.36
CA LEU A 252 -28.70 6.70 20.38
C LEU A 252 -27.74 6.11 19.35
N GLN A 253 -26.71 5.41 19.81
CA GLN A 253 -25.75 4.72 18.94
C GLN A 253 -26.43 3.67 18.04
N LEU A 254 -27.42 2.96 18.56
CA LEU A 254 -28.18 1.98 17.78
C LEU A 254 -29.01 2.66 16.69
N SER A 255 -29.66 3.78 16.99
CA SER A 255 -30.39 4.59 16.00
C SER A 255 -29.47 5.15 14.92
N GLU A 256 -28.28 5.64 15.30
CA GLU A 256 -27.26 6.11 14.35
C GLU A 256 -26.75 4.98 13.45
N LEU A 257 -26.44 3.81 14.03
CA LEU A 257 -26.00 2.65 13.28
C LEU A 257 -27.10 2.17 12.31
N PHE A 258 -28.36 2.10 12.75
CA PHE A 258 -29.49 1.74 11.89
C PHE A 258 -29.60 2.71 10.70
N MET A 259 -29.56 4.01 10.98
CA MET A 259 -29.62 5.07 9.97
C MET A 259 -28.50 4.94 8.94
N GLN A 260 -27.24 4.80 9.38
CA GLN A 260 -26.09 4.64 8.49
C GLN A 260 -26.26 3.44 7.54
N GLN A 261 -26.71 2.30 8.07
CA GLN A 261 -26.92 1.09 7.29
C GLN A 261 -28.11 1.22 6.32
N ALA A 262 -29.20 1.86 6.74
CA ALA A 262 -30.35 2.12 5.89
C ALA A 262 -29.99 2.98 4.68
N PHE A 263 -29.29 4.11 4.89
CA PHE A 263 -28.90 5.00 3.80
C PHE A 263 -27.83 4.38 2.88
N GLN A 264 -26.93 3.56 3.43
CA GLN A 264 -25.96 2.81 2.63
C GLN A 264 -26.63 1.86 1.62
N GLN A 265 -27.79 1.26 1.95
CA GLN A 265 -28.53 0.38 1.03
C GLN A 265 -29.07 1.12 -0.20
N VAL A 266 -29.35 2.41 -0.09
CA VAL A 266 -29.84 3.24 -1.19
C VAL A 266 -28.68 3.92 -1.96
N GLY A 267 -27.44 3.62 -1.58
CA GLY A 267 -26.25 4.21 -2.20
C GLY A 267 -26.00 5.67 -1.81
N LEU A 268 -26.62 6.14 -0.71
CA LEU A 268 -26.33 7.44 -0.14
C LEU A 268 -25.12 7.37 0.80
N SER A 269 -24.44 8.51 0.96
CA SER A 269 -23.29 8.64 1.86
C SER A 269 -23.66 8.29 3.30
N GLN A 270 -22.75 7.62 4.03
CA GLN A 270 -22.94 7.32 5.46
C GLN A 270 -23.08 8.61 6.28
N ASP A 271 -22.22 9.59 6.01
CA ASP A 271 -22.29 10.90 6.64
C ASP A 271 -23.19 11.86 5.84
N SER A 272 -23.92 12.71 6.57
CA SER A 272 -24.70 13.80 5.98
C SER A 272 -23.77 14.81 5.28
N PRO A 273 -24.12 15.30 4.07
CA PRO A 273 -23.35 16.35 3.40
C PRO A 273 -23.15 17.58 4.30
N LEU A 274 -24.14 17.95 5.12
CA LEU A 274 -24.03 19.06 6.05
C LEU A 274 -22.93 18.81 7.09
N TYR A 275 -22.96 17.62 7.70
CA TYR A 275 -21.97 17.20 8.69
C TYR A 275 -20.56 17.21 8.10
N VAL A 276 -20.39 16.64 6.91
CA VAL A 276 -19.09 16.58 6.21
C VAL A 276 -18.56 17.99 5.93
N VAL A 277 -19.38 18.86 5.35
CA VAL A 277 -18.99 20.25 5.03
C VAL A 277 -18.59 21.01 6.29
N MET A 278 -19.37 20.89 7.37
CA MET A 278 -19.07 21.53 8.64
C MET A 278 -17.78 20.99 9.25
N LYS A 279 -17.59 19.67 9.26
CA LYS A 279 -16.41 19.02 9.83
C LYS A 279 -15.12 19.43 9.10
N ILE A 280 -15.13 19.35 7.77
CA ILE A 280 -13.99 19.78 6.93
C ILE A 280 -13.75 21.27 7.12
N GLY A 281 -14.80 22.08 7.11
CA GLY A 281 -14.72 23.52 7.36
C GLY A 281 -14.03 23.84 8.67
N PHE A 282 -14.44 23.21 9.77
CA PHE A 282 -13.82 23.39 11.09
C PHE A 282 -12.36 22.93 11.14
N GLN A 283 -12.01 21.84 10.46
CA GLN A 283 -10.62 21.37 10.38
C GLN A 283 -9.73 22.33 9.57
N ALA A 284 -10.25 22.87 8.46
CA ALA A 284 -9.50 23.75 7.59
C ALA A 284 -9.37 25.18 8.13
N LEU A 285 -10.33 25.64 8.94
CA LEU A 285 -10.45 27.03 9.39
C LEU A 285 -9.18 27.59 10.06
N PRO A 286 -8.49 26.89 10.99
CA PRO A 286 -7.27 27.42 11.61
C PRO A 286 -6.11 27.64 10.62
N ALA A 287 -5.99 26.75 9.63
CA ALA A 287 -4.99 26.87 8.58
C ALA A 287 -5.31 28.07 7.67
N LEU A 288 -6.59 28.22 7.28
CA LEU A 288 -7.06 29.34 6.48
C LEU A 288 -6.84 30.68 7.20
N MET A 289 -7.15 30.77 8.49
CA MET A 289 -6.89 31.98 9.30
C MET A 289 -5.39 32.32 9.35
N SER A 290 -4.53 31.31 9.50
CA SER A 290 -3.07 31.49 9.51
C SER A 290 -2.56 32.02 8.16
N ILE A 291 -3.10 31.51 7.06
CA ILE A 291 -2.77 31.94 5.69
C ILE A 291 -3.21 33.39 5.49
N VAL A 292 -4.45 33.74 5.85
CA VAL A 292 -4.97 35.11 5.74
C VAL A 292 -4.11 36.09 6.54
N ASN A 293 -3.77 35.75 7.79
CA ASN A 293 -2.91 36.58 8.63
C ASN A 293 -1.50 36.75 8.04
N ALA A 294 -0.92 35.71 7.44
CA ALA A 294 0.37 35.80 6.77
C ALA A 294 0.32 36.67 5.50
N MET A 295 -0.77 36.58 4.74
CA MET A 295 -0.97 37.31 3.48
C MET A 295 -1.27 38.80 3.68
N GLN A 296 -2.06 39.15 4.69
CA GLN A 296 -2.30 40.55 5.07
C GLN A 296 -1.01 41.28 5.46
N ASN A 297 -0.06 40.56 6.08
CA ASN A 297 1.24 41.09 6.47
C ASN A 297 2.24 41.24 5.30
N THR A 298 2.02 40.59 4.16
CA THR A 298 3.01 40.51 3.06
C THR A 298 2.60 41.21 1.76
N GLN A 299 1.45 41.90 1.71
CA GLN A 299 0.92 42.55 0.50
C GLN A 299 0.73 41.61 -0.72
N VAL A 300 0.58 40.30 -0.49
CA VAL A 300 0.48 39.28 -1.56
C VAL A 300 -0.98 38.88 -1.82
N CYS A 301 -1.89 39.85 -1.94
CA CYS A 301 -3.32 39.57 -2.16
C CYS A 301 -3.65 39.00 -3.55
N HIS A 302 -2.72 39.05 -4.52
CA HIS A 302 -2.99 38.68 -5.92
C HIS A 302 -2.78 37.19 -6.24
N ILE A 303 -2.30 36.37 -5.30
CA ILE A 303 -1.96 34.95 -5.56
C ILE A 303 -3.16 34.00 -5.36
N LEU A 304 -4.20 34.43 -4.64
CA LEU A 304 -5.44 33.65 -4.56
C LEU A 304 -6.23 33.82 -5.86
N SER A 305 -6.21 32.78 -6.70
CA SER A 305 -7.29 32.59 -7.67
C SER A 305 -8.60 32.37 -6.90
N LYS A 306 -9.73 32.85 -7.45
CA LYS A 306 -11.04 32.77 -6.76
C LYS A 306 -11.49 31.33 -6.42
N ASP A 307 -10.87 30.33 -7.04
CA ASP A 307 -11.34 28.95 -7.04
C ASP A 307 -10.37 27.95 -6.36
N GLU A 308 -9.15 28.36 -5.95
CA GLU A 308 -8.15 27.44 -5.38
C GLU A 308 -7.37 28.04 -4.19
N LEU A 309 -6.99 27.16 -3.25
CA LEU A 309 -6.13 27.52 -2.13
C LEU A 309 -4.64 27.44 -2.55
N PRO A 310 -3.78 28.37 -2.09
CA PRO A 310 -2.36 28.40 -2.45
C PRO A 310 -1.54 27.27 -1.80
N ILE A 311 -2.10 26.59 -0.81
CA ILE A 311 -1.46 25.52 -0.05
C ILE A 311 -2.49 24.43 0.21
N GLU A 312 -2.07 23.17 0.16
CA GLU A 312 -2.91 22.04 0.56
C GLU A 312 -3.20 22.13 2.06
N VAL A 313 -4.48 22.06 2.42
CA VAL A 313 -4.93 22.00 3.80
C VAL A 313 -5.22 20.54 4.12
N ASP A 314 -4.48 19.97 5.06
CA ASP A 314 -4.69 18.59 5.48
C ASP A 314 -6.02 18.47 6.24
N VAL A 315 -6.98 17.79 5.63
CA VAL A 315 -8.33 17.53 6.16
C VAL A 315 -8.51 16.06 6.54
N GLY A 316 -7.42 15.30 6.63
CA GLY A 316 -7.46 13.86 6.92
C GLY A 316 -7.73 13.00 5.67
N GLN A 317 -7.37 11.72 5.75
CA GLN A 317 -7.53 10.78 4.63
C GLN A 317 -8.97 10.31 4.48
N GLU A 318 -9.72 10.30 5.57
CA GLU A 318 -11.14 9.94 5.67
C GLU A 318 -12.07 10.87 4.89
N HIS A 319 -11.61 12.08 4.55
CA HIS A 319 -12.40 13.11 3.87
C HIS A 319 -12.01 13.30 2.39
N ARG A 320 -11.27 12.34 1.83
CA ARG A 320 -10.91 12.28 0.41
C ARG A 320 -11.98 11.54 -0.38
N TYR A 321 -13.15 12.16 -0.54
CA TYR A 321 -14.31 11.56 -1.19
C TYR A 321 -14.14 11.32 -2.70
N HIS A 322 -13.22 12.05 -3.32
CA HIS A 322 -12.94 11.93 -4.75
C HIS A 322 -11.45 11.65 -4.94
N SER A 323 -11.13 10.55 -5.62
CA SER A 323 -9.79 10.34 -6.18
C SER A 323 -9.63 11.29 -7.37
N VAL A 324 -9.42 12.57 -7.09
CA VAL A 324 -9.11 13.56 -8.12
C VAL A 324 -7.65 13.40 -8.49
N PHE A 325 -7.39 12.77 -9.63
CA PHE A 325 -6.05 12.74 -10.19
C PHE A 325 -5.81 14.03 -10.96
N ALA A 326 -4.98 14.92 -10.42
CA ALA A 326 -4.43 16.04 -11.18
C ALA A 326 -3.21 15.54 -11.96
N CYS A 327 -3.24 15.67 -13.29
CA CYS A 327 -2.10 15.29 -14.11
C CYS A 327 -0.92 16.21 -13.80
N PRO A 328 0.23 15.71 -13.31
CA PRO A 328 1.32 16.60 -12.90
C PRO A 328 2.06 17.24 -14.09
N ILE A 329 1.88 16.72 -15.31
CA ILE A 329 2.45 17.27 -16.55
C ILE A 329 1.64 18.46 -17.06
N LEU A 330 0.31 18.31 -17.13
CA LEU A 330 -0.57 19.37 -17.59
C LEU A 330 -1.07 20.28 -16.47
N ARG A 331 -0.84 19.89 -15.21
CA ARG A 331 -1.36 20.54 -13.99
C ARG A 331 -2.87 20.76 -14.07
N GLN A 332 -3.57 19.78 -14.61
CA GLN A 332 -5.02 19.81 -14.82
C GLN A 332 -5.65 18.57 -14.21
N GLN A 333 -6.79 18.76 -13.55
CA GLN A 333 -7.63 17.67 -13.08
C GLN A 333 -8.11 16.80 -14.25
N THR A 334 -8.02 15.48 -14.11
CA THR A 334 -8.58 14.56 -15.10
C THR A 334 -10.09 14.55 -15.07
N THR A 335 -10.69 14.39 -16.25
CA THR A 335 -12.14 14.31 -16.46
C THR A 335 -12.48 12.99 -17.16
N ASP A 336 -13.78 12.68 -17.34
CA ASP A 336 -14.20 11.49 -18.10
C ASP A 336 -13.69 11.52 -19.56
N GLN A 337 -13.54 12.72 -20.14
CA GLN A 337 -12.99 12.89 -21.48
C GLN A 337 -11.45 12.83 -21.50
N ASN A 338 -10.79 13.22 -20.39
CA ASN A 338 -9.35 13.19 -20.20
C ASN A 338 -8.96 12.34 -18.97
N PRO A 339 -9.18 11.01 -19.01
CA PRO A 339 -9.03 10.17 -17.83
C PRO A 339 -7.56 9.99 -17.43
N PRO A 340 -7.31 9.56 -16.17
CA PRO A 340 -6.00 9.08 -15.77
C PRO A 340 -5.63 7.82 -16.55
N MET A 341 -4.45 7.85 -17.17
CA MET A 341 -3.85 6.77 -17.94
C MET A 341 -2.65 6.23 -17.17
N LYS A 342 -2.72 4.96 -16.77
CA LYS A 342 -1.59 4.25 -16.18
C LYS A 342 -0.61 3.85 -17.28
N LEU A 343 0.63 4.31 -17.16
CA LEU A 343 1.75 3.88 -17.99
C LEU A 343 2.18 2.46 -17.62
N VAL A 344 2.92 1.82 -18.52
CA VAL A 344 3.47 0.46 -18.28
C VAL A 344 4.23 0.42 -16.95
N CYS A 345 5.08 1.43 -16.69
CA CYS A 345 5.85 1.58 -15.45
C CYS A 345 5.04 1.83 -14.16
N GLY A 346 3.71 1.84 -14.22
CA GLY A 346 2.84 2.02 -13.05
C GLY A 346 2.50 3.47 -12.70
N HIS A 347 3.28 4.45 -13.17
CA HIS A 347 2.95 5.87 -13.02
C HIS A 347 1.71 6.25 -13.84
N VAL A 348 0.94 7.22 -13.34
CA VAL A 348 -0.29 7.69 -13.98
C VAL A 348 -0.07 9.10 -14.52
N ILE A 349 -0.57 9.38 -15.73
CA ILE A 349 -0.65 10.71 -16.36
C ILE A 349 -2.01 10.86 -17.04
N SER A 350 -2.49 12.06 -17.39
CA SER A 350 -3.76 12.16 -18.13
C SER A 350 -3.63 11.69 -19.57
N LYS A 351 -4.75 11.33 -20.19
CA LYS A 351 -4.84 10.93 -21.60
C LYS A 351 -4.31 12.00 -22.56
N ASP A 352 -4.55 13.28 -22.29
CA ASP A 352 -4.03 14.37 -23.10
C ASP A 352 -2.52 14.55 -22.92
N ALA A 353 -2.01 14.35 -21.70
CA ALA A 353 -0.57 14.36 -21.45
C ALA A 353 0.10 13.17 -22.18
N LEU A 354 -0.53 11.99 -22.14
CA LEU A 354 -0.10 10.80 -22.86
C LEU A 354 -0.04 11.07 -24.37
N ASN A 355 -1.10 11.63 -24.95
CA ASN A 355 -1.16 11.95 -26.38
C ASN A 355 -0.13 13.00 -26.79
N LYS A 356 0.08 14.04 -25.96
CA LYS A 356 1.11 15.06 -26.20
C LYS A 356 2.54 14.51 -26.08
N LEU A 357 2.76 13.57 -25.17
CA LEU A 357 4.06 12.91 -24.99
C LEU A 357 4.31 11.79 -26.00
N SER A 358 3.26 11.29 -26.67
CA SER A 358 3.31 10.17 -27.63
C SER A 358 3.67 10.58 -29.07
N ILE A 359 4.28 11.75 -29.26
CA ILE A 359 4.70 12.20 -30.59
C ILE A 359 5.72 11.21 -31.17
N GLN A 360 5.43 10.66 -32.37
CA GLN A 360 6.23 9.66 -33.09
C GLN A 360 6.29 8.24 -32.48
N ASN A 361 5.20 7.70 -31.92
CA ASN A 361 5.12 6.32 -31.36
C ASN A 361 6.12 6.03 -30.23
N LYS A 362 6.64 7.06 -29.55
CA LYS A 362 7.56 6.94 -28.42
C LYS A 362 6.92 7.58 -27.20
N LEU A 363 6.86 6.87 -26.08
CA LEU A 363 6.39 7.42 -24.82
C LEU A 363 7.39 7.08 -23.70
N LYS A 364 8.09 8.10 -23.20
CA LYS A 364 8.94 7.97 -22.01
C LYS A 364 8.17 8.45 -20.78
N CYS A 365 8.24 7.69 -19.69
CA CYS A 365 7.67 8.12 -18.42
C CYS A 365 8.50 9.29 -17.86
N PRO A 366 7.89 10.44 -17.53
CA PRO A 366 8.61 11.58 -16.96
C PRO A 366 9.03 11.39 -15.50
N TYR A 367 8.53 10.38 -14.79
CA TYR A 367 8.84 10.11 -13.37
C TYR A 367 9.91 9.05 -13.13
N CYS A 368 10.16 8.16 -14.11
CA CYS A 368 11.08 7.05 -13.92
C CYS A 368 12.52 7.46 -14.28
N PRO A 369 13.48 7.41 -13.34
CA PRO A 369 14.90 7.53 -13.68
C PRO A 369 15.39 6.28 -14.44
N LEU A 370 14.98 5.08 -14.02
CA LEU A 370 14.96 3.83 -14.80
C LEU A 370 13.66 3.08 -14.45
N GLY A 371 12.73 2.99 -15.39
CA GLY A 371 11.45 2.27 -15.23
C GLY A 371 11.45 0.93 -15.97
N ILE A 372 10.27 0.38 -16.24
CA ILE A 372 10.11 -0.85 -17.05
C ILE A 372 10.87 -0.74 -18.38
N GLY A 373 11.61 -1.80 -18.70
CA GLY A 373 12.17 -2.06 -20.02
C GLY A 373 13.69 -2.34 -20.06
N LEU A 374 14.35 -2.46 -18.92
CA LEU A 374 15.71 -2.99 -18.77
C LEU A 374 15.70 -4.19 -17.79
N ASP A 375 16.85 -4.80 -17.55
CA ASP A 375 17.00 -6.08 -16.85
C ASP A 375 16.51 -6.04 -15.40
N SER A 376 16.67 -4.92 -14.70
CA SER A 376 16.17 -4.73 -13.32
C SER A 376 15.53 -3.38 -13.13
N CYS A 377 14.68 -3.26 -12.10
CA CYS A 377 14.28 -1.94 -11.60
C CYS A 377 15.35 -1.39 -10.66
N VAL A 378 15.61 -0.08 -10.74
CA VAL A 378 16.50 0.65 -9.82
C VAL A 378 15.69 1.78 -9.18
N LEU A 379 15.33 1.60 -7.91
CA LEU A 379 14.40 2.50 -7.22
C LEU A 379 15.11 3.20 -6.04
N PRO A 380 15.17 4.55 -6.02
CA PRO A 380 15.72 5.26 -4.86
C PRO A 380 14.84 5.02 -3.62
N LEU A 381 15.47 4.67 -2.50
CA LEU A 381 14.77 4.47 -1.24
C LEU A 381 14.57 5.80 -0.49
N ARG A 382 13.63 5.79 0.46
CA ARG A 382 13.41 6.92 1.39
C ARG A 382 14.62 7.15 2.30
N HIS A 383 15.44 6.13 2.50
CA HIS A 383 16.70 6.20 3.24
C HIS A 383 17.79 6.70 2.30
N GLY A 384 18.40 7.84 2.65
CA GLY A 384 19.27 8.59 1.76
C GLY A 384 20.47 7.79 1.23
N GLY A 385 20.68 7.85 -0.09
CA GLY A 385 21.83 7.25 -0.76
C GLY A 385 21.69 5.74 -1.08
N LEU A 386 20.55 5.12 -0.78
CA LEU A 386 20.30 3.71 -1.05
C LEU A 386 19.32 3.52 -2.22
N PHE A 387 19.55 2.48 -3.00
CA PHE A 387 18.72 2.10 -4.14
C PHE A 387 18.35 0.63 -4.02
N LEU A 388 17.08 0.33 -4.25
CA LEU A 388 16.58 -1.04 -4.43
C LEU A 388 16.83 -1.45 -5.88
N VAL A 389 17.62 -2.50 -6.07
CA VAL A 389 17.77 -3.20 -7.35
C VAL A 389 17.05 -4.53 -7.23
N GLN A 390 16.02 -4.73 -8.06
CA GLN A 390 15.20 -5.93 -8.00
C GLN A 390 14.79 -6.40 -9.39
N SER A 391 14.86 -7.71 -9.59
CA SER A 391 14.32 -8.40 -10.76
C SER A 391 13.55 -9.67 -10.37
N THR A 392 12.69 -10.12 -11.27
CA THR A 392 11.99 -11.40 -11.19
C THR A 392 11.97 -12.07 -12.56
N ASP A 393 12.23 -13.37 -12.58
CA ASP A 393 12.13 -14.17 -13.80
C ASP A 393 11.68 -15.60 -13.46
N PHE A 394 11.05 -16.26 -14.44
CA PHE A 394 10.59 -17.64 -14.36
C PHE A 394 10.43 -18.25 -15.75
N PHE A 395 10.64 -19.55 -15.85
CA PHE A 395 10.47 -20.27 -17.09
C PHE A 395 10.04 -21.73 -16.85
N TYR A 396 9.78 -22.43 -17.94
CA TYR A 396 9.36 -23.83 -17.93
C TYR A 396 10.57 -24.77 -17.95
N PRO A 397 10.47 -25.97 -17.34
CA PRO A 397 11.54 -26.96 -17.40
C PRO A 397 12.01 -27.24 -18.82
N LEU A 398 13.32 -27.10 -19.00
CA LEU A 398 13.99 -27.36 -20.27
C LEU A 398 15.10 -28.42 -20.12
N ILE A 399 15.49 -28.74 -18.89
CA ILE A 399 16.45 -29.79 -18.54
C ILE A 399 15.72 -30.90 -17.79
N ASP A 400 16.02 -32.16 -18.14
CA ASP A 400 15.39 -33.33 -17.53
C ASP A 400 15.91 -33.62 -16.11
N ASP A 401 17.16 -33.23 -15.81
CA ASP A 401 17.74 -33.31 -14.47
C ASP A 401 17.13 -32.22 -13.57
N PRO A 402 16.34 -32.58 -12.53
CA PRO A 402 15.64 -31.61 -11.71
C PRO A 402 16.59 -30.73 -10.86
N TYR A 403 17.71 -31.28 -10.40
CA TYR A 403 18.67 -30.54 -9.60
C TYR A 403 19.36 -29.46 -10.44
N VAL A 404 19.83 -29.83 -11.64
CA VAL A 404 20.43 -28.88 -12.58
C VAL A 404 19.41 -27.83 -13.03
N MET A 405 18.15 -28.23 -13.25
CA MET A 405 17.06 -27.31 -13.56
C MET A 405 16.86 -26.26 -12.45
N GLY A 406 16.90 -26.67 -11.18
CA GLY A 406 16.89 -25.76 -10.02
C GLY A 406 18.06 -24.76 -10.03
N LYS A 407 19.28 -25.24 -10.29
CA LYS A 407 20.47 -24.40 -10.42
C LYS A 407 20.34 -23.36 -11.53
N ILE A 408 19.89 -23.78 -12.71
CA ILE A 408 19.70 -22.88 -13.87
C ILE A 408 18.64 -21.84 -13.55
N ALA A 409 17.54 -22.23 -12.91
CA ALA A 409 16.48 -21.29 -12.55
C ALA A 409 16.97 -20.19 -11.60
N CYS A 410 17.76 -20.56 -10.59
CA CYS A 410 18.38 -19.59 -9.68
C CYS A 410 19.38 -18.68 -10.40
N ALA A 411 20.26 -19.26 -11.22
CA ALA A 411 21.26 -18.50 -11.99
C ALA A 411 20.60 -17.49 -12.95
N ASN A 412 19.47 -17.86 -13.57
CA ASN A 412 18.71 -16.99 -14.45
C ASN A 412 18.12 -15.80 -13.68
N VAL A 413 17.47 -16.03 -12.53
CA VAL A 413 16.89 -14.96 -11.69
C VAL A 413 17.96 -13.98 -11.20
N LEU A 414 19.16 -14.47 -10.90
CA LEU A 414 20.29 -13.66 -10.47
C LEU A 414 20.97 -12.89 -11.61
N SER A 415 20.78 -13.33 -12.86
CA SER A 415 21.47 -12.79 -14.04
C SER A 415 21.18 -11.30 -14.24
N ASP A 416 19.92 -10.89 -14.09
CA ASP A 416 19.50 -9.48 -14.22
C ASP A 416 20.17 -8.55 -13.19
N ILE A 417 20.35 -9.04 -11.95
CA ILE A 417 21.01 -8.27 -10.89
C ILE A 417 22.49 -8.07 -11.25
N TYR A 418 23.15 -9.13 -11.76
CA TYR A 418 24.52 -9.04 -12.21
C TYR A 418 24.70 -8.17 -13.46
N ALA A 419 23.69 -8.09 -14.33
CA ALA A 419 23.71 -7.18 -15.49
C ALA A 419 23.74 -5.69 -15.06
N MET A 420 23.21 -5.37 -13.88
CA MET A 420 23.32 -4.04 -13.27
C MET A 420 24.64 -3.80 -12.52
N GLY A 421 25.55 -4.79 -12.50
CA GLY A 421 26.81 -4.71 -11.74
C GLY A 421 26.64 -4.89 -10.23
N ALA A 422 25.44 -5.18 -9.73
CA ALA A 422 25.21 -5.46 -8.32
C ALA A 422 25.65 -6.90 -7.99
N ILE A 423 26.62 -7.06 -7.09
CA ILE A 423 27.29 -8.35 -6.84
C ILE A 423 26.77 -9.06 -5.60
N GLU A 424 26.37 -8.28 -4.61
CA GLU A 424 25.80 -8.78 -3.37
C GLU A 424 24.27 -8.80 -3.51
N VAL A 425 23.66 -9.94 -3.21
CA VAL A 425 22.21 -10.14 -3.31
C VAL A 425 21.69 -10.37 -1.90
N ASP A 426 20.94 -9.42 -1.37
CA ASP A 426 20.51 -9.45 0.03
C ASP A 426 19.48 -10.54 0.30
N ASN A 427 18.58 -10.78 -0.67
CA ASN A 427 17.50 -11.74 -0.50
C ASN A 427 17.01 -12.33 -1.83
N MET A 428 16.63 -13.62 -1.77
CA MET A 428 15.89 -14.29 -2.83
C MET A 428 14.53 -14.81 -2.35
N LEU A 429 13.54 -14.74 -3.24
CA LEU A 429 12.27 -15.45 -3.11
C LEU A 429 12.15 -16.48 -4.23
N MET A 430 11.66 -17.68 -3.93
CA MET A 430 11.45 -18.71 -4.93
C MET A 430 10.00 -18.74 -5.41
N LEU A 431 9.80 -18.74 -6.73
CA LEU A 431 8.50 -18.88 -7.37
C LEU A 431 8.42 -20.26 -8.00
N LEU A 432 7.48 -21.07 -7.54
CA LEU A 432 7.41 -22.47 -7.91
C LEU A 432 5.97 -22.87 -8.23
N SER A 433 5.79 -23.73 -9.22
CA SER A 433 4.54 -24.47 -9.37
C SER A 433 4.79 -25.97 -9.31
N THR A 434 3.76 -26.75 -9.03
CA THR A 434 3.77 -28.20 -9.23
C THR A 434 2.81 -28.54 -10.36
N SER A 435 3.26 -29.35 -11.32
CA SER A 435 2.41 -29.81 -12.41
C SER A 435 1.28 -30.69 -11.89
N ASN A 436 0.03 -30.39 -12.27
CA ASN A 436 -1.13 -31.25 -11.96
C ASN A 436 -1.13 -32.58 -12.74
N LYS A 437 -0.15 -32.79 -13.63
CA LYS A 437 0.05 -34.04 -14.38
C LYS A 437 1.06 -34.97 -13.73
N MET A 438 1.85 -34.49 -12.75
CA MET A 438 2.77 -35.35 -12.00
C MET A 438 2.01 -36.12 -10.93
N SER A 439 2.32 -37.40 -10.78
CA SER A 439 1.90 -38.18 -9.63
C SER A 439 2.54 -37.65 -8.34
N GLU A 440 1.95 -37.97 -7.18
CA GLU A 440 2.50 -37.57 -5.89
C GLU A 440 3.93 -38.07 -5.69
N LYS A 441 4.23 -39.30 -6.14
CA LYS A 441 5.57 -39.89 -6.06
C LYS A 441 6.58 -39.13 -6.91
N GLU A 442 6.23 -38.76 -8.14
CA GLU A 442 7.08 -37.96 -9.01
C GLU A 442 7.32 -36.57 -8.40
N ARG A 443 6.25 -35.91 -7.93
CA ARG A 443 6.34 -34.60 -7.27
C ARG A 443 7.28 -34.66 -6.06
N ASP A 444 7.09 -35.63 -5.17
CA ASP A 444 7.86 -35.74 -3.92
C ASP A 444 9.31 -36.18 -4.15
N THR A 445 9.66 -36.62 -5.37
CA THR A 445 11.05 -36.91 -5.78
C THR A 445 11.69 -35.73 -6.53
N ILE A 446 10.97 -35.16 -7.49
CA ILE A 446 11.48 -34.12 -8.41
C ILE A 446 11.57 -32.76 -7.71
N MET A 447 10.55 -32.37 -6.94
CA MET A 447 10.50 -31.04 -6.34
C MET A 447 11.61 -30.80 -5.32
N PRO A 448 11.97 -31.73 -4.42
CA PRO A 448 13.10 -31.55 -3.52
C PRO A 448 14.43 -31.32 -4.24
N LEU A 449 14.68 -32.01 -5.35
CA LEU A 449 15.89 -31.84 -6.15
C LEU A 449 15.95 -30.44 -6.80
N ILE A 450 14.83 -29.93 -7.32
CA ILE A 450 14.75 -28.55 -7.84
C ILE A 450 15.05 -27.54 -6.73
N LEU A 451 14.45 -27.73 -5.54
CA LEU A 451 14.68 -26.87 -4.38
C LEU A 451 16.15 -26.90 -3.94
N GLU A 452 16.75 -28.08 -3.88
CA GLU A 452 18.16 -28.28 -3.52
C GLU A 452 19.10 -27.60 -4.51
N GLY A 453 18.88 -27.80 -5.81
CA GLY A 453 19.67 -27.13 -6.86
C GLY A 453 19.54 -25.61 -6.81
N PHE A 454 18.33 -25.09 -6.60
CA PHE A 454 18.10 -23.64 -6.47
C PHE A 454 18.82 -23.08 -5.22
N LYS A 455 18.72 -23.79 -4.09
CA LYS A 455 19.36 -23.44 -2.82
C LYS A 455 20.87 -23.41 -2.94
N ASP A 456 21.48 -24.45 -3.52
CA ASP A 456 22.94 -24.54 -3.66
C ASP A 456 23.49 -23.42 -4.55
N CYS A 457 22.78 -23.06 -5.62
CA CYS A 457 23.13 -21.94 -6.48
C CYS A 457 23.02 -20.59 -5.74
N ALA A 458 22.00 -20.41 -4.89
CA ALA A 458 21.88 -19.22 -4.05
C ALA A 458 23.02 -19.13 -3.02
N GLU A 459 23.41 -20.26 -2.41
CA GLU A 459 24.56 -20.33 -1.50
C GLU A 459 25.88 -19.99 -2.21
N GLU A 460 26.09 -20.49 -3.43
CA GLU A 460 27.23 -20.13 -4.29
C GLU A 460 27.25 -18.62 -4.60
N ALA A 461 26.07 -18.04 -4.82
CA ALA A 461 25.92 -16.60 -5.02
C ALA A 461 26.16 -15.76 -3.75
N GLY A 462 26.26 -16.39 -2.57
CA GLY A 462 26.42 -15.71 -1.29
C GLY A 462 25.12 -15.17 -0.70
N THR A 463 23.97 -15.69 -1.14
CA THR A 463 22.65 -15.28 -0.70
C THR A 463 21.84 -16.47 -0.18
N SER A 464 20.59 -16.23 0.22
CA SER A 464 19.69 -17.27 0.71
C SER A 464 18.26 -17.04 0.24
N VAL A 465 17.52 -18.12 0.09
CA VAL A 465 16.08 -18.08 -0.20
C VAL A 465 15.33 -17.97 1.14
N GLN A 466 14.72 -16.82 1.41
CA GLN A 466 14.02 -16.58 2.69
C GLN A 466 12.50 -16.71 2.62
N GLY A 467 11.97 -17.00 1.43
CA GLY A 467 10.55 -17.19 1.23
C GLY A 467 10.23 -17.55 -0.21
N GLY A 468 8.94 -17.66 -0.50
CA GLY A 468 8.48 -18.02 -1.82
C GLY A 468 7.01 -18.40 -1.82
N GLN A 469 6.52 -18.74 -3.01
CA GLN A 469 5.17 -19.24 -3.19
C GLN A 469 5.20 -20.47 -4.08
N THR A 470 4.52 -21.52 -3.63
CA THR A 470 4.28 -22.75 -4.39
C THR A 470 2.80 -22.90 -4.69
N VAL A 471 2.44 -23.15 -5.95
CA VAL A 471 1.04 -23.36 -6.37
C VAL A 471 0.89 -24.56 -7.30
N VAL A 472 -0.30 -25.16 -7.36
CA VAL A 472 -0.60 -26.17 -8.37
C VAL A 472 -0.92 -25.48 -9.70
N ASN A 473 -0.30 -25.93 -10.79
CA ASN A 473 -0.50 -25.38 -12.13
C ASN A 473 -0.47 -26.50 -13.18
N PRO A 474 -1.10 -26.37 -14.37
CA PRO A 474 -0.99 -27.40 -15.41
C PRO A 474 0.45 -27.68 -15.86
N TRP A 475 1.32 -26.67 -15.80
CA TRP A 475 2.73 -26.76 -16.16
C TRP A 475 3.61 -26.42 -14.95
N LEU A 476 4.74 -27.13 -14.84
CA LEU A 476 5.80 -26.83 -13.88
C LEU A 476 6.47 -25.50 -14.27
N ILE A 477 6.63 -24.60 -13.31
CA ILE A 477 7.25 -23.27 -13.43
C ILE A 477 8.28 -23.18 -12.33
N VAL A 478 9.50 -22.74 -12.68
CA VAL A 478 10.58 -22.52 -11.73
C VAL A 478 11.14 -21.13 -11.99
N GLY A 479 11.31 -20.35 -10.92
CA GLY A 479 11.82 -18.99 -11.00
C GLY A 479 11.94 -18.35 -9.63
N GLY A 480 11.99 -17.03 -9.60
CA GLY A 480 12.19 -16.31 -8.35
C GLY A 480 12.27 -14.80 -8.50
N VAL A 481 12.60 -14.18 -7.38
CA VAL A 481 12.89 -12.75 -7.25
C VAL A 481 14.25 -12.63 -6.60
N ALA A 482 15.13 -11.80 -7.15
CA ALA A 482 16.39 -11.41 -6.51
C ALA A 482 16.32 -9.91 -6.17
N THR A 483 16.79 -9.57 -4.97
CA THR A 483 16.74 -8.20 -4.44
C THR A 483 18.07 -7.82 -3.81
N SER A 484 18.56 -6.63 -4.12
CA SER A 484 19.76 -6.03 -3.55
C SER A 484 19.52 -4.56 -3.22
N ILE A 485 20.08 -4.11 -2.11
CA ILE A 485 20.14 -2.71 -1.70
C ILE A 485 21.55 -2.21 -1.98
N CYS A 486 21.66 -1.34 -2.97
CA CYS A 486 22.93 -0.86 -3.46
C CYS A 486 23.14 0.63 -3.15
N ILE A 487 24.39 1.03 -2.97
CA ILE A 487 24.81 2.44 -3.12
C ILE A 487 25.12 2.73 -4.60
N PRO A 488 25.12 4.01 -5.04
CA PRO A 488 25.34 4.36 -6.44
C PRO A 488 26.60 3.76 -7.09
N SER A 489 27.70 3.61 -6.34
CA SER A 489 28.95 3.06 -6.86
C SER A 489 28.92 1.55 -7.10
N GLU A 490 27.91 0.85 -6.60
CA GLU A 490 27.73 -0.59 -6.80
C GLU A 490 26.88 -0.89 -8.04
N ILE A 491 26.27 0.14 -8.65
CA ILE A 491 25.38 0.01 -9.80
C ILE A 491 26.07 0.56 -11.04
N ILE A 492 26.00 -0.20 -12.13
CA ILE A 492 26.38 0.24 -13.47
C ILE A 492 25.08 0.54 -14.22
N ILE A 493 24.81 1.83 -14.44
CA ILE A 493 23.61 2.23 -15.16
C ILE A 493 23.79 1.94 -16.66
N PRO A 494 22.89 1.18 -17.31
CA PRO A 494 23.08 0.65 -18.66
C PRO A 494 22.79 1.68 -19.78
N GLU A 495 23.32 2.90 -19.68
CA GLU A 495 22.97 4.01 -20.59
C GLU A 495 24.16 4.86 -21.10
N HIS A 496 25.40 4.45 -20.81
CA HIS A 496 26.59 5.28 -21.04
C HIS A 496 27.52 4.83 -22.18
N ALA A 497 27.07 3.93 -23.06
CA ALA A 497 27.89 3.49 -24.21
C ALA A 497 28.35 4.67 -25.08
N VAL A 498 29.61 4.64 -25.53
CA VAL A 498 30.21 5.65 -26.40
C VAL A 498 30.74 5.04 -27.71
N VAL A 499 30.89 5.88 -28.73
CA VAL A 499 31.49 5.45 -30.01
C VAL A 499 32.92 4.99 -29.77
N GLY A 500 33.26 3.81 -30.31
CA GLY A 500 34.57 3.19 -30.13
C GLY A 500 34.62 2.15 -29.01
N ASP A 501 33.58 2.05 -28.17
CA ASP A 501 33.43 0.91 -27.27
C ASP A 501 33.30 -0.40 -28.05
N VAL A 502 33.54 -1.51 -27.36
CA VAL A 502 33.36 -2.85 -27.89
C VAL A 502 32.33 -3.64 -27.09
N LEU A 503 31.71 -4.59 -27.77
CA LEU A 503 30.70 -5.49 -27.20
C LEU A 503 31.40 -6.79 -26.80
N VAL A 504 31.29 -7.17 -25.52
CA VAL A 504 31.84 -8.41 -24.97
C VAL A 504 30.70 -9.31 -24.51
N LEU A 505 30.70 -10.57 -24.95
CA LEU A 505 29.73 -11.58 -24.53
C LEU A 505 30.41 -12.63 -23.65
N THR A 506 29.83 -12.94 -22.49
CA THR A 506 30.48 -13.82 -21.49
C THR A 506 30.09 -15.29 -21.54
N LYS A 507 29.01 -15.66 -22.26
CA LYS A 507 28.60 -17.06 -22.50
C LYS A 507 28.35 -17.31 -23.99
N PRO A 508 28.56 -18.54 -24.49
CA PRO A 508 28.20 -18.88 -25.86
C PRO A 508 26.68 -18.92 -26.05
N LEU A 509 26.23 -18.74 -27.29
CA LEU A 509 24.84 -18.83 -27.73
C LEU A 509 24.46 -20.25 -28.16
N GLY A 510 23.17 -20.48 -28.31
CA GLY A 510 22.60 -21.69 -28.89
C GLY A 510 22.07 -22.69 -27.86
N THR A 511 21.74 -22.25 -26.64
CA THR A 511 21.24 -23.16 -25.59
C THR A 511 19.90 -23.78 -25.98
N GLN A 512 18.99 -23.01 -26.58
CA GLN A 512 17.70 -23.53 -27.07
C GLN A 512 17.89 -24.64 -28.11
N VAL A 513 18.86 -24.47 -29.03
CA VAL A 513 19.14 -25.46 -30.08
C VAL A 513 19.71 -26.74 -29.44
N ALA A 514 20.62 -26.62 -28.47
CA ALA A 514 21.22 -27.75 -27.78
C ALA A 514 20.19 -28.58 -27.03
N VAL A 515 19.29 -27.92 -26.28
CA VAL A 515 18.22 -28.57 -25.52
C VAL A 515 17.22 -29.25 -26.44
N ASN A 516 16.78 -28.56 -27.51
CA ASN A 516 15.84 -29.16 -28.47
C ASN A 516 16.48 -30.34 -29.21
N ALA A 517 17.73 -30.22 -29.65
CA ALA A 517 18.43 -31.29 -30.34
C ALA A 517 18.54 -32.55 -29.46
N TYR A 518 18.81 -32.36 -28.16
CA TYR A 518 18.85 -33.46 -27.19
C TYR A 518 17.47 -34.14 -27.04
N GLN A 519 16.41 -33.36 -26.83
CA GLN A 519 15.04 -33.90 -26.76
C GLN A 519 14.61 -34.61 -28.05
N TRP A 520 15.15 -34.21 -29.19
CA TRP A 520 14.81 -34.83 -30.46
C TRP A 520 15.41 -36.22 -30.63
N ILE A 521 16.44 -36.62 -29.86
CA ILE A 521 17.01 -37.97 -29.90
C ILE A 521 15.92 -39.03 -29.68
N GLU A 522 14.98 -38.77 -28.77
CA GLU A 522 13.88 -39.68 -28.44
C GLU A 522 12.66 -39.54 -29.38
N ASN A 523 12.70 -38.59 -30.34
CA ASN A 523 11.64 -38.35 -31.30
C ASN A 523 12.13 -38.67 -32.73
N PRO A 524 11.81 -39.87 -33.28
CA PRO A 524 12.34 -40.31 -34.57
C PRO A 524 12.10 -39.32 -35.72
N ASP A 525 10.93 -38.69 -35.78
CA ASP A 525 10.58 -37.75 -36.85
C ASP A 525 11.41 -36.48 -36.81
N ARG A 526 11.74 -35.99 -35.61
CA ARG A 526 12.59 -34.81 -35.44
C ARG A 526 14.07 -35.15 -35.54
N TRP A 527 14.52 -36.27 -34.96
CA TRP A 527 15.90 -36.75 -35.07
C TRP A 527 16.32 -36.92 -36.53
N ASN A 528 15.43 -37.48 -37.36
CA ASN A 528 15.66 -37.70 -38.79
C ASN A 528 16.05 -36.41 -39.55
N ARG A 529 15.70 -35.23 -39.04
CA ARG A 529 16.03 -33.93 -39.67
C ARG A 529 17.50 -33.53 -39.48
N ILE A 530 18.14 -34.01 -38.41
CA ILE A 530 19.47 -33.55 -37.99
C ILE A 530 20.52 -34.68 -37.95
N LYS A 531 20.08 -35.95 -37.92
CA LYS A 531 20.97 -37.12 -37.85
C LYS A 531 21.97 -37.26 -39.01
N SER A 532 21.74 -36.57 -40.13
CA SER A 532 22.64 -36.56 -41.29
C SER A 532 23.80 -35.57 -41.15
N VAL A 533 23.70 -34.62 -40.22
CA VAL A 533 24.68 -33.53 -40.05
C VAL A 533 25.38 -33.54 -38.69
N VAL A 534 24.83 -34.24 -37.70
CA VAL A 534 25.40 -34.39 -36.35
C VAL A 534 25.21 -35.82 -35.83
N THR A 535 26.14 -36.25 -34.97
CA THR A 535 26.02 -37.53 -34.24
C THR A 535 25.28 -37.35 -32.91
N GLU A 536 24.81 -38.44 -32.33
CA GLU A 536 24.20 -38.40 -30.99
C GLU A 536 25.19 -37.93 -29.91
N ASP A 537 26.45 -38.37 -30.00
CA ASP A 537 27.53 -37.95 -29.09
C ASP A 537 27.73 -36.42 -29.16
N GLU A 538 27.81 -35.85 -30.36
CA GLU A 538 27.94 -34.40 -30.55
C GLU A 538 26.76 -33.61 -29.95
N VAL A 539 25.54 -34.15 -30.05
CA VAL A 539 24.35 -33.53 -29.43
C VAL A 539 24.40 -33.61 -27.91
N ARG A 540 24.80 -34.76 -27.35
CA ARG A 540 24.97 -34.93 -25.89
C ARG A 540 26.03 -33.98 -25.33
N LYS A 541 27.17 -33.82 -26.02
CA LYS A 541 28.21 -32.84 -25.67
C LYS A 541 27.70 -31.40 -25.73
N GLY A 542 26.95 -31.07 -26.76
CA GLY A 542 26.29 -29.76 -26.88
C GLY A 542 25.31 -29.47 -25.75
N TYR A 543 24.51 -30.47 -25.36
CA TYR A 543 23.57 -30.40 -24.24
C TYR A 543 24.26 -30.20 -22.90
N LYS A 544 25.31 -30.97 -22.60
CA LYS A 544 26.15 -30.79 -21.40
C LYS A 544 26.77 -29.40 -21.34
N ARG A 545 27.32 -28.94 -22.47
CA ARG A 545 27.88 -27.58 -22.57
C ARG A 545 26.82 -26.51 -22.31
N ALA A 546 25.61 -26.68 -22.83
CA ALA A 546 24.49 -25.78 -22.56
C ALA A 546 24.11 -25.79 -21.07
N MET A 547 23.92 -26.96 -20.45
CA MET A 547 23.62 -27.08 -19.01
C MET A 547 24.66 -26.36 -18.14
N SER A 548 25.95 -26.64 -18.38
CA SER A 548 27.06 -26.00 -17.67
C SER A 548 27.04 -24.48 -17.82
N CYS A 549 26.80 -23.97 -19.04
CA CYS A 549 26.71 -22.53 -19.29
C CYS A 549 25.49 -21.90 -18.60
N MET A 550 24.33 -22.53 -18.66
CA MET A 550 23.09 -22.04 -18.07
C MET A 550 23.12 -22.07 -16.53
N ALA A 551 23.79 -23.04 -15.92
CA ALA A 551 23.90 -23.15 -14.46
C ALA A 551 24.93 -22.18 -13.87
N ARG A 552 25.88 -21.68 -14.68
CA ARG A 552 26.94 -20.78 -14.22
C ARG A 552 26.41 -19.37 -13.92
N LEU A 553 26.74 -18.83 -12.74
CA LEU A 553 26.40 -17.46 -12.35
C LEU A 553 27.13 -16.42 -13.21
N ASN A 554 26.48 -15.28 -13.48
CA ASN A 554 27.12 -14.12 -14.11
C ASN A 554 27.89 -13.22 -13.11
N ARG A 555 28.06 -13.68 -11.86
CA ARG A 555 28.61 -12.92 -10.73
C ARG A 555 30.02 -12.38 -10.99
N THR A 556 30.94 -13.21 -11.49
CA THR A 556 32.32 -12.76 -11.79
C THR A 556 32.33 -11.72 -12.90
N GLY A 557 31.53 -11.95 -13.96
CA GLY A 557 31.36 -11.00 -15.05
C GLY A 557 30.88 -9.64 -14.54
N GLY A 558 29.83 -9.65 -13.71
CA GLY A 558 29.30 -8.44 -13.06
C GLY A 558 30.37 -7.71 -12.24
N LYS A 559 31.15 -8.45 -11.44
CA LYS A 559 32.19 -7.87 -10.58
C LYS A 559 33.30 -7.21 -11.40
N LEU A 560 33.71 -7.86 -12.49
CA LEU A 560 34.74 -7.35 -13.39
C LEU A 560 34.29 -6.12 -14.18
N MET A 561 32.98 -5.91 -14.39
CA MET A 561 32.48 -4.72 -15.06
C MET A 561 32.91 -3.43 -14.35
N HIS A 562 32.88 -3.41 -13.02
CA HIS A 562 33.36 -2.28 -12.21
C HIS A 562 34.86 -2.05 -12.38
N LYS A 563 35.65 -3.13 -12.33
CA LYS A 563 37.13 -3.06 -12.46
C LYS A 563 37.58 -2.51 -13.81
N TYR A 564 36.88 -2.87 -14.87
CA TYR A 564 37.24 -2.52 -16.25
C TYR A 564 36.37 -1.39 -16.82
N ASN A 565 35.63 -0.68 -15.97
CA ASN A 565 34.85 0.51 -16.29
C ASN A 565 33.84 0.28 -17.44
N ALA A 566 33.00 -0.73 -17.31
CA ALA A 566 31.92 -0.98 -18.26
C ALA A 566 30.96 0.22 -18.32
N HIS A 567 30.53 0.55 -19.53
CA HIS A 567 29.65 1.69 -19.80
C HIS A 567 28.17 1.32 -19.87
N ALA A 568 27.87 0.07 -20.22
CA ALA A 568 26.52 -0.47 -20.20
C ALA A 568 26.58 -2.00 -20.20
N CYS A 569 25.51 -2.64 -19.75
CA CYS A 569 25.38 -4.09 -19.79
C CYS A 569 23.89 -4.48 -19.86
N THR A 570 23.64 -5.66 -20.43
CA THR A 570 22.39 -6.42 -20.35
C THR A 570 22.78 -7.89 -20.31
N ASP A 571 21.92 -8.79 -19.88
CA ASP A 571 22.13 -10.22 -20.11
C ASP A 571 21.42 -10.68 -21.39
N VAL A 572 21.70 -11.90 -21.84
CA VAL A 572 21.09 -12.47 -23.06
C VAL A 572 20.21 -13.64 -22.67
N THR A 573 18.89 -13.46 -22.77
CA THR A 573 17.89 -14.49 -22.40
C THR A 573 16.87 -14.69 -23.54
N GLY A 574 15.57 -14.54 -23.26
CA GLY A 574 14.48 -15.04 -24.10
C GLY A 574 14.34 -14.35 -25.47
N PHE A 575 14.87 -13.14 -25.65
CA PHE A 575 14.80 -12.42 -26.93
C PHE A 575 15.98 -12.70 -27.88
N GLY A 576 16.95 -13.48 -27.43
CA GLY A 576 18.19 -13.74 -28.16
C GLY A 576 19.14 -12.54 -28.22
N LEU A 577 20.37 -12.77 -28.65
CA LEU A 577 21.44 -11.77 -28.64
C LEU A 577 21.03 -10.44 -29.31
N LEU A 578 20.41 -10.49 -30.49
CA LEU A 578 20.02 -9.29 -31.22
C LEU A 578 18.90 -8.55 -30.49
N GLY A 579 17.90 -9.26 -29.93
CA GLY A 579 16.81 -8.64 -29.19
C GLY A 579 17.28 -7.88 -27.95
N HIS A 580 18.17 -8.49 -27.16
CA HIS A 580 18.77 -7.84 -25.99
C HIS A 580 19.72 -6.71 -26.39
N ALA A 581 20.53 -6.88 -27.44
CA ALA A 581 21.38 -5.80 -27.95
C ALA A 581 20.57 -4.61 -28.46
N GLU A 582 19.45 -4.85 -29.17
CA GLU A 582 18.55 -3.79 -29.62
C GLU A 582 17.90 -3.08 -28.43
N ASN A 583 17.51 -3.82 -27.39
CA ASN A 583 16.97 -3.24 -26.18
C ASN A 583 18.00 -2.33 -25.50
N LEU A 584 19.21 -2.85 -25.24
CA LEU A 584 20.29 -2.07 -24.63
C LEU A 584 20.64 -0.83 -25.47
N ALA A 585 20.76 -0.97 -26.80
CA ALA A 585 21.05 0.15 -27.69
C ALA A 585 20.00 1.28 -27.59
N LYS A 586 18.70 0.92 -27.49
CA LYS A 586 17.59 1.89 -27.38
C LYS A 586 17.68 2.78 -26.14
N TYR A 587 18.25 2.26 -25.05
CA TYR A 587 18.36 2.97 -23.77
C TYR A 587 19.62 3.86 -23.65
N GLN A 588 20.55 3.79 -24.61
CA GLN A 588 21.76 4.62 -24.56
C GLN A 588 21.43 6.12 -24.65
N LYS A 589 22.07 6.94 -23.82
CA LYS A 589 21.93 8.40 -23.88
C LYS A 589 22.56 8.97 -25.15
N ASN A 590 23.73 8.45 -25.51
CA ASN A 590 24.47 8.84 -26.71
C ASN A 590 23.80 8.32 -28.00
N GLU A 591 24.07 8.99 -29.12
CA GLU A 591 23.67 8.55 -30.46
C GLU A 591 24.63 7.47 -30.97
N VAL A 592 24.47 6.27 -30.43
CA VAL A 592 25.28 5.10 -30.76
C VAL A 592 24.44 3.95 -31.29
N SER A 593 25.06 3.09 -32.10
CA SER A 593 24.48 1.82 -32.57
C SER A 593 25.46 0.67 -32.35
N PHE A 594 24.92 -0.51 -32.10
CA PHE A 594 25.70 -1.72 -31.82
C PHE A 594 25.83 -2.57 -33.08
N VAL A 595 27.06 -2.94 -33.45
CA VAL A 595 27.34 -3.77 -34.63
C VAL A 595 28.06 -5.04 -34.21
N ILE A 596 27.34 -6.15 -34.30
CA ILE A 596 27.83 -7.49 -33.94
C ILE A 596 28.45 -8.15 -35.17
N HIS A 597 29.70 -8.56 -35.03
CA HIS A 597 30.55 -9.14 -36.07
C HIS A 597 30.76 -10.64 -35.88
N ASN A 598 30.85 -11.10 -34.63
CA ASN A 598 31.18 -12.48 -34.28
C ASN A 598 30.08 -13.10 -33.41
N LEU A 599 29.81 -14.39 -33.58
CA LEU A 599 28.86 -15.14 -32.77
C LEU A 599 29.56 -16.35 -32.14
N PRO A 600 29.89 -16.33 -30.84
CA PRO A 600 30.33 -17.52 -30.13
C PRO A 600 29.13 -18.44 -29.93
N ILE A 601 29.13 -19.59 -30.58
CA ILE A 601 28.02 -20.54 -30.60
C ILE A 601 28.53 -21.89 -30.11
N ILE A 602 27.75 -22.57 -29.26
CA ILE A 602 28.03 -23.94 -28.84
C ILE A 602 28.26 -24.81 -30.08
N ALA A 603 29.35 -25.57 -30.09
CA ALA A 603 29.77 -26.36 -31.25
C ALA A 603 28.62 -27.18 -31.83
N LYS A 604 28.56 -27.27 -33.17
CA LYS A 604 27.51 -27.97 -33.94
C LYS A 604 26.11 -27.35 -33.90
N MET A 605 25.79 -26.44 -32.97
CA MET A 605 24.45 -25.81 -32.94
C MET A 605 24.17 -24.98 -34.19
N ALA A 606 25.17 -24.25 -34.71
CA ALA A 606 25.05 -23.55 -35.99
C ALA A 606 24.77 -24.50 -37.18
N THR A 607 25.34 -25.71 -37.16
CA THR A 607 25.12 -26.74 -38.18
C THR A 607 23.70 -27.29 -38.09
N ILE A 608 23.23 -27.58 -36.88
CA ILE A 608 21.86 -28.04 -36.60
C ILE A 608 20.85 -26.98 -37.07
N THR A 609 21.07 -25.71 -36.72
CA THR A 609 20.21 -24.60 -37.17
C THR A 609 20.11 -24.55 -38.69
N LYS A 610 21.23 -24.67 -39.42
CA LYS A 610 21.23 -24.68 -40.88
C LYS A 610 20.46 -25.87 -41.46
N ALA A 611 20.63 -27.06 -40.89
CA ALA A 611 19.90 -28.26 -41.32
C ALA A 611 18.38 -28.16 -41.08
N CYS A 612 17.96 -27.37 -40.09
CA CYS A 612 16.55 -27.13 -39.77
C CYS A 612 15.94 -25.94 -40.52
N ASN A 613 16.55 -25.48 -41.61
CA ASN A 613 16.14 -24.26 -42.33
C ASN A 613 15.97 -23.06 -41.39
N ASP A 614 16.88 -22.95 -40.41
CA ASP A 614 16.95 -21.82 -39.49
C ASP A 614 15.69 -21.60 -38.63
N MET A 615 15.01 -22.71 -38.31
CA MET A 615 13.84 -22.76 -37.42
C MET A 615 14.00 -21.99 -36.10
N PHE A 616 15.22 -21.96 -35.56
CA PHE A 616 15.53 -21.28 -34.28
C PHE A 616 16.01 -19.85 -34.45
N SER A 617 16.29 -19.40 -35.68
CA SER A 617 16.85 -18.08 -35.98
C SER A 617 18.12 -17.72 -35.18
N LEU A 618 18.97 -18.71 -34.92
CA LEU A 618 20.19 -18.55 -34.12
C LEU A 618 21.21 -17.66 -34.84
N LEU A 619 21.33 -17.79 -36.15
CA LEU A 619 22.31 -17.02 -36.93
C LEU A 619 21.91 -15.55 -37.10
N GLN A 620 20.62 -15.23 -36.94
CA GLN A 620 20.08 -13.87 -36.89
C GLN A 620 20.08 -13.31 -35.46
N GLY A 621 20.57 -14.07 -34.48
CA GLY A 621 20.62 -13.67 -33.07
C GLY A 621 19.25 -13.56 -32.41
N LYS A 622 18.22 -14.25 -32.93
CA LYS A 622 16.85 -14.24 -32.39
C LYS A 622 16.44 -15.54 -31.70
N SER A 623 17.32 -16.55 -31.70
CA SER A 623 17.12 -17.76 -30.89
C SER A 623 17.04 -17.38 -29.42
N ALA A 624 16.08 -17.95 -28.71
CA ALA A 624 15.98 -17.73 -27.27
C ALA A 624 17.21 -18.36 -26.60
N GLU A 625 17.72 -17.68 -25.59
CA GLU A 625 18.69 -18.21 -24.64
C GLU A 625 18.01 -18.30 -23.27
N THR A 626 18.55 -19.11 -22.38
CA THR A 626 18.10 -19.20 -20.98
C THR A 626 19.33 -19.11 -20.11
N SER A 627 19.32 -18.26 -19.07
CA SER A 627 20.49 -17.97 -18.24
C SER A 627 21.76 -17.74 -19.08
N GLY A 628 21.65 -16.90 -20.12
CA GLY A 628 22.79 -16.60 -20.99
C GLY A 628 23.83 -15.71 -20.32
N GLY A 629 24.74 -15.18 -21.13
CA GLY A 629 25.85 -14.38 -20.66
C GLY A 629 25.50 -12.90 -20.59
N LEU A 630 26.35 -12.14 -19.93
CA LEU A 630 26.34 -10.69 -20.00
C LEU A 630 26.84 -10.23 -21.38
N LEU A 631 26.11 -9.28 -21.98
CA LEU A 631 26.53 -8.46 -23.10
C LEU A 631 27.01 -7.11 -22.55
N VAL A 632 28.32 -7.02 -22.33
CA VAL A 632 28.98 -5.87 -21.70
C VAL A 632 29.52 -4.92 -22.75
N VAL A 633 29.24 -3.62 -22.59
CA VAL A 633 29.85 -2.55 -23.38
C VAL A 633 31.05 -2.00 -22.62
N LEU A 634 32.24 -2.16 -23.20
CA LEU A 634 33.51 -1.82 -22.55
C LEU A 634 34.34 -0.87 -23.41
N PRO A 635 35.18 -0.02 -22.79
CA PRO A 635 36.25 0.68 -23.50
C PRO A 635 37.14 -0.32 -24.25
N HIS A 636 37.47 0.00 -25.50
CA HIS A 636 38.26 -0.88 -26.38
C HIS A 636 39.56 -1.38 -25.72
N GLU A 637 40.26 -0.49 -25.02
CA GLU A 637 41.53 -0.78 -24.34
C GLU A 637 41.40 -1.73 -23.14
N GLN A 638 40.22 -1.80 -22.51
CA GLN A 638 39.97 -2.64 -21.33
C GLN A 638 39.42 -4.02 -21.68
N ALA A 639 38.75 -4.17 -22.83
CA ALA A 639 38.02 -5.38 -23.17
C ALA A 639 38.89 -6.65 -23.23
N ALA A 640 40.11 -6.56 -23.75
CA ALA A 640 41.02 -7.70 -23.80
C ALA A 640 41.47 -8.15 -22.39
N ALA A 641 41.68 -7.19 -21.47
CA ALA A 641 42.03 -7.48 -20.09
C ALA A 641 40.85 -8.11 -19.34
N PHE A 642 39.63 -7.59 -19.53
CA PHE A 642 38.39 -8.18 -19.02
C PHE A 642 38.24 -9.65 -19.45
N CYS A 643 38.38 -9.95 -20.74
CA CYS A 643 38.25 -11.32 -21.27
C CYS A 643 39.32 -12.27 -20.72
N LYS A 644 40.54 -11.79 -20.46
CA LYS A 644 41.61 -12.61 -19.89
C LYS A 644 41.39 -12.88 -18.39
N ASP A 645 40.87 -11.90 -17.66
CA ASP A 645 40.63 -11.99 -16.22
C ASP A 645 39.46 -12.94 -15.91
N ILE A 646 38.37 -12.87 -16.69
CA ILE A 646 37.26 -13.82 -16.56
C ILE A 646 37.70 -15.26 -16.90
N GLU A 647 38.54 -15.46 -17.93
CA GLU A 647 39.10 -16.78 -18.25
C GLU A 647 40.04 -17.29 -17.14
N ALA A 648 40.81 -16.41 -16.51
CA ALA A 648 41.70 -16.78 -15.41
C ALA A 648 40.94 -17.17 -14.14
N GLN A 649 39.83 -16.50 -13.82
CA GLN A 649 39.06 -16.76 -12.60
C GLN A 649 38.08 -17.93 -12.74
N GLU A 650 37.43 -18.07 -13.90
CA GLU A 650 36.39 -19.09 -14.09
C GLU A 650 36.84 -20.26 -14.98
N GLY A 651 37.98 -20.14 -15.67
CA GLY A 651 38.41 -21.12 -16.66
C GLY A 651 37.54 -21.14 -17.93
N TYR A 652 36.78 -20.08 -18.19
CA TYR A 652 35.89 -19.93 -19.34
C TYR A 652 36.11 -18.59 -20.04
N ARG A 653 36.12 -18.62 -21.37
CA ARG A 653 36.37 -17.43 -22.21
C ARG A 653 35.15 -16.53 -22.31
N ALA A 654 35.41 -15.23 -22.41
CA ALA A 654 34.49 -14.24 -22.99
C ALA A 654 35.00 -13.82 -24.37
N TRP A 655 34.11 -13.25 -25.19
CA TRP A 655 34.42 -12.91 -26.59
C TRP A 655 34.09 -11.46 -26.88
N ILE A 656 35.03 -10.75 -27.51
CA ILE A 656 34.71 -9.48 -28.17
C ILE A 656 33.94 -9.81 -29.46
N ILE A 657 32.66 -9.47 -29.48
CA ILE A 657 31.74 -9.84 -30.55
C ILE A 657 31.40 -8.71 -31.51
N GLY A 658 31.67 -7.45 -31.13
CA GLY A 658 31.26 -6.32 -31.93
C GLY A 658 31.80 -4.99 -31.43
N VAL A 659 31.31 -3.91 -32.04
CA VAL A 659 31.73 -2.54 -31.74
C VAL A 659 30.51 -1.63 -31.60
N VAL A 660 30.71 -0.50 -30.93
CA VAL A 660 29.76 0.59 -30.82
C VAL A 660 30.15 1.70 -31.79
N GLU A 661 29.28 1.99 -32.73
CA GLU A 661 29.47 3.03 -33.75
C GLU A 661 28.52 4.21 -33.49
N LYS A 662 28.73 5.33 -34.20
CA LYS A 662 27.76 6.42 -34.21
C LYS A 662 26.48 5.95 -34.92
N GLY A 663 25.31 6.18 -34.32
CA GLY A 663 24.04 5.75 -34.91
C GLY A 663 22.80 6.09 -34.10
N ASP A 664 21.66 5.53 -34.52
CA ASP A 664 20.33 5.95 -34.06
C ASP A 664 19.76 5.04 -32.95
N ARG A 665 20.60 4.58 -32.01
CA ARG A 665 20.20 3.71 -30.88
C ARG A 665 19.60 2.38 -31.34
N THR A 666 20.26 1.75 -32.31
CA THR A 666 19.88 0.47 -32.91
C THR A 666 20.98 -0.57 -32.74
N ALA A 667 20.63 -1.86 -32.84
CA ALA A 667 21.62 -2.93 -32.94
C ALA A 667 21.41 -3.71 -34.24
N LYS A 668 22.51 -4.24 -34.80
CA LYS A 668 22.48 -5.13 -35.96
C LYS A 668 23.58 -6.18 -35.87
N ILE A 669 23.32 -7.34 -36.47
CA ILE A 669 24.34 -8.33 -36.82
C ILE A 669 24.71 -8.10 -38.29
N VAL A 670 26.00 -8.15 -38.62
CA VAL A 670 26.46 -8.03 -40.02
C VAL A 670 25.91 -9.19 -40.87
N ASP A 671 25.74 -8.99 -42.19
CA ASP A 671 25.12 -9.98 -43.08
C ASP A 671 25.80 -11.37 -43.06
N LYS A 672 27.10 -11.41 -42.79
CA LYS A 672 27.90 -12.63 -42.69
C LYS A 672 28.71 -12.63 -41.40
N PRO A 673 28.08 -12.90 -40.24
CA PRO A 673 28.79 -12.90 -38.98
C PRO A 673 29.78 -14.06 -38.93
N ARG A 674 30.94 -13.84 -38.33
CA ARG A 674 31.93 -14.90 -38.10
C ARG A 674 31.44 -15.79 -36.97
N ILE A 675 31.20 -17.06 -37.27
CA ILE A 675 30.85 -18.05 -36.24
C ILE A 675 32.13 -18.50 -35.55
N ILE A 676 32.14 -18.39 -34.21
CA ILE A 676 33.19 -18.93 -33.35
C ILE A 676 32.59 -20.17 -32.70
N GLU A 677 33.01 -21.36 -33.14
CA GLU A 677 32.54 -22.60 -32.50
C GLU A 677 33.17 -22.76 -31.12
N VAL A 678 32.32 -23.00 -30.13
CA VAL A 678 32.71 -23.16 -28.73
C VAL A 678 32.47 -24.63 -28.33
N PRO A 679 33.53 -25.46 -28.27
CA PRO A 679 33.40 -26.87 -27.90
C PRO A 679 33.03 -27.02 -26.43
N GLU A 680 32.67 -28.25 -26.05
CA GLU A 680 32.66 -28.67 -24.66
C GLU A 680 34.08 -28.63 -24.08
N LYS A 681 34.21 -28.35 -22.78
CA LYS A 681 35.50 -28.39 -22.09
C LYS A 681 35.72 -29.85 -21.67
N ASP A 682 36.73 -30.51 -22.25
CA ASP A 682 37.13 -31.86 -21.84
C ASP A 682 37.75 -31.79 -20.43
N THR A 683 36.94 -31.73 -19.38
CA THR A 683 37.41 -31.90 -17.99
C THR A 683 37.12 -33.33 -17.55
N GLU A 684 38.15 -34.18 -17.56
CA GLU A 684 38.08 -35.52 -16.95
C GLU A 684 37.81 -35.37 -15.44
N GLY A 685 36.69 -35.94 -14.96
CA GLY A 685 36.42 -36.12 -13.53
C GLY A 685 35.46 -35.14 -12.88
N GLU A 686 35.00 -34.11 -13.59
CA GLU A 686 33.82 -33.35 -13.18
C GLU A 686 32.59 -33.97 -13.85
N LEU A 687 31.69 -34.57 -13.06
CA LEU A 687 30.44 -35.16 -13.52
C LEU A 687 29.44 -34.04 -13.85
N TRP A 688 29.75 -33.23 -14.85
CA TRP A 688 28.80 -32.38 -15.57
C TRP A 688 29.05 -32.55 -17.06
#